data_AF-A0A9P9HXY5-F1
#
_entry.id   AF-A0A9P9HXY5-F1
#
_cell.length_a   1.000
_cell.length_b   1.000
_cell.length_c   1.000
_cell.angle_alpha   90.00
_cell.angle_beta   90.00
_cell.angle_gamma   90.00
#
_symmetry.space_group_name_H-M   'P 1'
#
loop_
_entity.id
_entity.type
_entity.pdbx_description
1 polymer ?
#
loop_
_entity_poly.entity_id
_entity_poly.type
_entity_poly.pdbx_seq_one_letter_code
_entity_poly.pdbx_strand_id
1 'polypeptide(L)'
;MKFSYSTAYTLSLAVQFATAELKCRPQGPVLPRPTALASSPIFQAAAANLTETLEAAVSGSVTAGWPTNNVSFSLAVVSADQDDPGMPIWEYHHLTAANTKGTKHLNRDSQYLVGSITKVFTDYVLIKSGMDLDAPVTEYLPGLDGKSKIQWRDVSLRMLASYLSGTPANYGFPDFYLLKEIFFAYGLPPIEDSDYPLCGVVGLNKGCTRQEILSGMKNSYPQTTPNERPAYSNMAFVILGMALEEYTRKTFAQLLEEFISIPLDMKNTFPSPGDDDQAVIPPGESSWGSDYKLNTPAGGLVSSLSDLSRFSYTLLSRTLNMTSTEINGWLKPSAFAGDAYTMTGMPWEILRLSNLTPDHPHAVTLYGKSGGAQNYRSQLSFVDDYGLAIIILTAGPMKAAPILTNAMLSTFVAAADEVSRDQAKRYEQKYMSDHENDVAIEASLKQDKDSMILALLHRNRTDILSSLTDIWGLTLGDFLPKVGPKIRVFPSQLRENATIDGKPVTKEVWHLWPDLNSGFETDLPGIEIEEMNCVGWSIQDWVHYGGEPLDRVLVYVGDDGDSSPSTTLILDNGASTIKAGLIHSSTIPSEPRIIPNVIARDRTRKIYVASELEKCRDFGEMQFRRPVEKGFIVNWEAQKEIWDREIFEREEFDPKDARLILAEPPNGLPILQANCDQIVFEEYGFASYYRGIGSTFNAYHDVQNIFRTPQETPTVANTPAEAVMIIDSGYSHTTITPVLRGQPLQSAIKRLDVGGKVLTNYLTRLISLRHFDMRNDTYIVNEMKELSCYVSPDFKADLEKSWKGTRGERRPDYLSGGGIAKDYILPDFHTRFKGTLVDYDPSRHSKSRKLAAQSEEDALTLRNERFTVPELIFNPSDAGIRQPGLADLVQESLQELPIGLWPALLANIIVVGGNTHFDGFIQRLQKEVVQRVPDDCIVRVARPADPVTHTWFGGANLACHTNIERLAVTKAEYEEHGASWVARKFAAGLGT
;
A
#
# COMPACT_ATOMS: atom_id res chain seq x y z
N MET A 1 2.39 -23.35 -71.06
CA MET A 1 3.72 -23.74 -70.56
C MET A 1 3.57 -24.16 -69.11
N LYS A 2 3.96 -25.38 -68.75
CA LYS A 2 4.12 -25.82 -67.36
C LYS A 2 5.45 -25.30 -66.83
N PHE A 3 5.46 -24.73 -65.63
CA PHE A 3 6.53 -24.95 -64.66
C PHE A 3 5.92 -25.01 -63.26
N SER A 4 6.37 -26.02 -62.54
CA SER A 4 5.99 -26.38 -61.17
C SER A 4 6.85 -25.57 -60.20
N TYR A 5 6.26 -25.00 -59.15
CA TYR A 5 6.95 -24.86 -57.87
C TYR A 5 5.96 -25.13 -56.73
N SER A 6 6.33 -26.15 -55.95
CA SER A 6 5.75 -26.48 -54.66
C SER A 6 5.97 -25.31 -53.71
N THR A 7 4.90 -24.77 -53.15
CA THR A 7 4.97 -23.98 -51.92
C THR A 7 3.88 -24.52 -51.02
N ALA A 8 4.32 -25.06 -49.89
CA ALA A 8 3.47 -25.58 -48.85
C ALA A 8 2.44 -24.51 -48.46
N TYR A 9 1.17 -24.89 -48.47
CA TYR A 9 0.16 -24.21 -47.66
C TYR A 9 0.58 -24.40 -46.20
N THR A 10 1.38 -23.49 -45.66
CA THR A 10 1.17 -23.12 -44.27
C THR A 10 -0.20 -22.48 -44.25
N LEU A 11 -1.22 -23.26 -43.88
CA LEU A 11 -2.31 -22.69 -43.12
C LEU A 11 -1.62 -21.97 -41.98
N SER A 12 -1.45 -20.64 -42.11
CA SER A 12 -1.51 -19.81 -40.94
C SER A 12 -2.91 -20.07 -40.41
N LEU A 13 -3.02 -21.05 -39.50
CA LEU A 13 -3.81 -20.83 -38.32
C LEU A 13 -3.35 -19.47 -37.84
N ALA A 14 -4.08 -18.42 -38.25
CA ALA A 14 -4.30 -17.31 -37.37
C ALA A 14 -4.76 -18.02 -36.11
N VAL A 15 -3.83 -18.13 -35.16
CA VAL A 15 -4.19 -18.32 -33.77
C VAL A 15 -5.08 -17.12 -33.54
N GLN A 16 -6.38 -17.30 -33.75
CA GLN A 16 -7.38 -16.60 -33.00
C GLN A 16 -6.93 -16.86 -31.59
N PHE A 17 -6.22 -15.88 -31.05
CA PHE A 17 -6.00 -15.78 -29.63
C PHE A 17 -7.42 -15.82 -29.07
N ALA A 18 -7.84 -17.00 -28.63
CA ALA A 18 -8.94 -17.15 -27.71
C ALA A 18 -8.42 -16.60 -26.37
N THR A 19 -8.15 -15.30 -26.34
CA THR A 19 -8.06 -14.53 -25.13
C THR A 19 -9.48 -14.44 -24.63
N ALA A 20 -9.72 -14.95 -23.43
CA ALA A 20 -10.96 -14.70 -22.73
C ALA A 20 -11.07 -13.19 -22.48
N GLU A 21 -11.54 -12.43 -23.47
CA GLU A 21 -12.17 -11.15 -23.20
C GLU A 21 -13.26 -11.46 -22.17
N LEU A 22 -13.39 -10.66 -21.12
CA LEU A 22 -14.52 -10.69 -20.18
C LEU A 22 -15.81 -10.32 -20.92
N LYS A 23 -16.24 -11.19 -21.85
CA LYS A 23 -17.36 -10.98 -22.75
C LYS A 23 -18.61 -10.81 -21.91
N CYS A 24 -19.35 -9.73 -22.20
CA CYS A 24 -20.63 -9.46 -21.55
C CYS A 24 -20.60 -9.30 -20.03
N ARG A 25 -19.46 -8.87 -19.46
CA ARG A 25 -19.39 -8.35 -18.10
C ARG A 25 -20.26 -7.09 -17.92
N PRO A 26 -20.63 -6.71 -16.68
CA PRO A 26 -21.22 -5.41 -16.40
C PRO A 26 -20.34 -4.27 -16.91
N GLN A 27 -20.96 -3.20 -17.42
CA GLN A 27 -20.22 -2.00 -17.83
C GLN A 27 -19.59 -1.32 -16.61
N GLY A 28 -18.37 -0.80 -16.78
CA GLY A 28 -17.63 -0.09 -15.74
C GLY A 28 -16.21 -0.64 -15.58
N PRO A 29 -15.54 -0.38 -14.44
CA PRO A 29 -14.19 -0.86 -14.19
C PRO A 29 -14.20 -2.33 -13.80
N VAL A 30 -13.18 -3.08 -14.24
CA VAL A 30 -13.02 -4.51 -13.90
C VAL A 30 -12.50 -4.72 -12.47
N LEU A 31 -11.78 -3.73 -11.94
CA LEU A 31 -11.20 -3.69 -10.61
C LEU A 31 -11.36 -2.27 -10.05
N PRO A 32 -11.25 -2.06 -8.74
CA PRO A 32 -11.38 -0.72 -8.16
C PRO A 32 -10.44 0.29 -8.80
N ARG A 33 -10.98 1.49 -9.04
CA ARG A 33 -10.22 2.63 -9.56
C ARG A 33 -8.92 2.82 -8.76
N PRO A 34 -7.76 2.93 -9.43
CA PRO A 34 -6.49 3.11 -8.74
C PRO A 34 -6.46 4.44 -7.99
N THR A 35 -5.78 4.45 -6.86
CA THR A 35 -5.50 5.65 -6.05
C THR A 35 -4.00 5.89 -5.92
N ALA A 36 -3.59 7.08 -5.53
CA ALA A 36 -2.18 7.50 -5.39
C ALA A 36 -1.33 7.16 -6.63
N LEU A 37 -1.88 7.38 -7.84
CA LEU A 37 -1.23 7.01 -9.11
C LEU A 37 0.17 7.64 -9.24
N ALA A 38 0.33 8.91 -8.85
CA ALA A 38 1.61 9.63 -8.94
C ALA A 38 2.74 9.00 -8.12
N SER A 39 2.41 8.41 -6.97
CA SER A 39 3.37 7.73 -6.08
C SER A 39 3.62 6.27 -6.45
N SER A 40 2.83 5.68 -7.36
CA SER A 40 2.98 4.29 -7.74
C SER A 40 4.29 4.05 -8.51
N PRO A 41 5.14 3.09 -8.09
CA PRO A 41 6.35 2.72 -8.84
C PRO A 41 6.06 2.27 -10.27
N ILE A 42 4.93 1.59 -10.50
CA ILE A 42 4.50 1.12 -11.82
C ILE A 42 4.24 2.32 -12.74
N PHE A 43 3.47 3.30 -12.25
CA PHE A 43 3.17 4.50 -13.01
C PHE A 43 4.43 5.36 -13.26
N GLN A 44 5.28 5.53 -12.24
CA GLN A 44 6.54 6.28 -12.37
C GLN A 44 7.49 5.65 -13.39
N ALA A 45 7.59 4.32 -13.43
CA ALA A 45 8.37 3.60 -14.43
C ALA A 45 7.82 3.80 -15.85
N ALA A 46 6.51 3.72 -16.03
CA ALA A 46 5.86 3.98 -17.32
C ALA A 46 6.06 5.43 -17.79
N ALA A 47 5.92 6.40 -16.87
CA ALA A 47 6.17 7.81 -17.10
C ALA A 47 7.62 8.09 -17.52
N ALA A 48 8.59 7.51 -16.81
CA ALA A 48 10.01 7.65 -17.12
C ALA A 48 10.36 7.06 -18.50
N ASN A 49 9.85 5.86 -18.81
CA ASN A 49 10.08 5.20 -20.09
C ASN A 49 9.49 6.00 -21.27
N LEU A 50 8.27 6.53 -21.12
CA LEU A 50 7.70 7.38 -22.16
C LEU A 50 8.47 8.70 -22.31
N THR A 51 8.94 9.28 -21.21
CA THR A 51 9.76 10.50 -21.23
C THR A 51 11.04 10.26 -22.02
N GLU A 52 11.77 9.17 -21.75
CA GLU A 52 12.97 8.78 -22.50
C GLU A 52 12.66 8.53 -23.98
N THR A 53 11.55 7.87 -24.28
CA THR A 53 11.11 7.62 -25.66
C THR A 53 10.78 8.92 -26.41
N LEU A 54 10.15 9.89 -25.74
CA LEU A 54 9.85 11.21 -26.30
C LEU A 54 11.14 12.00 -26.54
N GLU A 55 12.09 11.98 -25.61
CA GLU A 55 13.41 12.60 -25.78
C GLU A 55 14.19 11.98 -26.95
N ALA A 56 14.14 10.64 -27.08
CA ALA A 56 14.74 9.93 -28.20
C ALA A 56 14.06 10.28 -29.54
N ALA A 57 12.74 10.46 -29.56
CA ALA A 57 12.01 10.88 -30.74
C ALA A 57 12.35 12.33 -31.13
N VAL A 58 12.39 13.25 -30.17
CA VAL A 58 12.73 14.66 -30.37
C VAL A 58 14.17 14.85 -30.84
N SER A 59 15.12 14.13 -30.24
CA SER A 59 16.54 14.17 -30.61
C SER A 59 16.85 13.46 -31.94
N GLY A 60 15.90 12.69 -32.48
CA GLY A 60 16.04 11.98 -33.75
C GLY A 60 16.67 10.59 -33.64
N SER A 61 16.92 10.09 -32.42
CA SER A 61 17.35 8.71 -32.18
C SER A 61 16.25 7.70 -32.49
N VAL A 62 14.98 8.09 -32.38
CA VAL A 62 13.80 7.31 -32.80
C VAL A 62 13.01 8.11 -33.83
N THR A 63 12.40 7.42 -34.79
CA THR A 63 11.54 8.07 -35.80
C THR A 63 10.25 8.55 -35.15
N ALA A 64 10.11 9.86 -34.96
CA ALA A 64 8.90 10.46 -34.38
C ALA A 64 7.66 10.31 -35.29
N GLY A 65 7.83 10.37 -36.62
CA GLY A 65 6.70 10.37 -37.56
C GLY A 65 6.09 11.76 -37.82
N TRP A 66 6.68 12.81 -37.24
CA TRP A 66 6.40 14.23 -37.53
C TRP A 66 7.72 15.02 -37.58
N PRO A 67 7.74 16.23 -38.18
CA PRO A 67 8.93 17.07 -38.20
C PRO A 67 9.17 17.69 -36.81
N THR A 68 10.06 17.08 -36.01
CA THR A 68 10.35 17.49 -34.62
C THR A 68 10.88 18.92 -34.50
N ASN A 69 11.56 19.41 -35.54
CA ASN A 69 12.04 20.79 -35.67
C ASN A 69 10.93 21.80 -36.06
N ASN A 70 9.67 21.39 -36.18
CA ASN A 70 8.57 22.29 -36.57
C ASN A 70 7.33 22.19 -35.66
N VAL A 71 7.34 21.32 -34.66
CA VAL A 71 6.20 21.09 -33.76
C VAL A 71 6.62 21.38 -32.34
N SER A 72 5.93 22.30 -31.67
CA SER A 72 5.96 22.44 -30.21
C SER A 72 4.77 21.72 -29.61
N PHE A 73 4.92 21.10 -28.44
CA PHE A 73 3.82 20.41 -27.78
C PHE A 73 3.94 20.37 -26.27
N SER A 74 2.79 20.28 -25.61
CA SER A 74 2.64 20.09 -24.17
C SER A 74 1.69 18.93 -23.92
N LEU A 75 2.10 18.03 -23.04
CA LEU A 75 1.39 16.79 -22.72
C LEU A 75 1.14 16.74 -21.22
N ALA A 76 -0.02 16.24 -20.80
CA ALA A 76 -0.31 16.00 -19.38
C ALA A 76 -1.10 14.71 -19.16
N VAL A 77 -0.84 14.11 -18.01
CA VAL A 77 -1.70 13.10 -17.39
C VAL A 77 -2.26 13.67 -16.09
N VAL A 78 -3.57 13.64 -15.96
CA VAL A 78 -4.33 14.17 -14.82
C VAL A 78 -4.99 12.99 -14.12
N SER A 79 -5.02 13.00 -12.79
CA SER A 79 -5.70 11.99 -11.97
C SER A 79 -6.73 12.65 -11.06
N ALA A 80 -7.77 11.92 -10.66
CA ALA A 80 -8.78 12.44 -9.72
C ALA A 80 -8.29 12.68 -8.29
N ASP A 81 -7.12 12.17 -7.94
CA ASP A 81 -6.54 12.17 -6.60
C ASP A 81 -5.21 12.92 -6.53
N GLN A 82 -4.91 13.74 -7.54
CA GLN A 82 -3.74 14.62 -7.50
C GLN A 82 -3.93 15.75 -6.48
N ASP A 83 -2.82 16.20 -5.89
CA ASP A 83 -2.83 17.19 -4.79
C ASP A 83 -3.27 18.60 -5.25
N ASP A 84 -2.80 19.03 -6.41
CA ASP A 84 -3.12 20.34 -6.99
C ASP A 84 -3.86 20.15 -8.33
N PRO A 85 -5.11 20.62 -8.48
CA PRO A 85 -5.89 20.51 -9.72
C PRO A 85 -5.19 21.06 -10.98
N GLY A 86 -4.32 22.05 -10.83
CA GLY A 86 -3.58 22.68 -11.93
C GLY A 86 -2.23 22.06 -12.23
N MET A 87 -1.75 21.13 -11.40
CA MET A 87 -0.49 20.42 -11.58
C MET A 87 -0.77 18.95 -11.93
N PRO A 88 -0.66 18.56 -13.21
CA PRO A 88 -0.84 17.17 -13.61
C PRO A 88 0.17 16.24 -12.94
N ILE A 89 -0.19 14.98 -12.75
CA ILE A 89 0.69 13.96 -12.14
C ILE A 89 1.88 13.60 -13.01
N TRP A 90 1.81 13.92 -14.30
CA TRP A 90 2.93 13.91 -15.24
C TRP A 90 2.71 14.96 -16.32
N GLU A 91 3.76 15.67 -16.71
CA GLU A 91 3.75 16.58 -17.86
C GLU A 91 5.06 16.48 -18.65
N TYR A 92 4.97 16.78 -19.95
CA TYR A 92 6.13 16.87 -20.82
C TYR A 92 5.94 18.00 -21.82
N HIS A 93 7.01 18.77 -22.02
CA HIS A 93 7.02 19.95 -22.87
C HIS A 93 8.16 19.89 -23.87
N HIS A 94 7.85 20.13 -25.15
CA HIS A 94 8.85 20.29 -26.21
C HIS A 94 8.62 21.60 -26.95
N LEU A 95 9.63 22.46 -26.95
CA LEU A 95 9.63 23.70 -27.73
C LEU A 95 10.53 23.50 -28.95
N THR A 96 9.97 23.73 -30.14
CA THR A 96 10.74 23.54 -31.37
C THR A 96 11.91 24.53 -31.51
N ALA A 97 13.04 24.06 -32.06
CA ALA A 97 14.17 24.91 -32.43
C ALA A 97 13.83 25.95 -33.52
N ALA A 98 12.80 25.71 -34.34
CA ALA A 98 12.33 26.69 -35.33
C ALA A 98 11.41 27.77 -34.73
N ASN A 99 11.26 27.82 -33.41
CA ASN A 99 10.41 28.78 -32.73
C ASN A 99 10.95 30.21 -32.88
N THR A 100 10.25 31.05 -33.64
CA THR A 100 10.64 32.45 -33.88
C THR A 100 9.71 33.45 -33.20
N LYS A 101 8.46 33.07 -32.90
CA LYS A 101 7.40 33.94 -32.37
C LYS A 101 6.79 33.35 -31.11
N GLY A 102 6.21 34.18 -30.27
CA GLY A 102 5.60 33.76 -29.00
C GLY A 102 6.61 33.39 -27.91
N THR A 103 6.18 32.57 -26.95
CA THR A 103 6.95 32.24 -25.75
C THR A 103 8.33 31.67 -26.06
N LYS A 104 9.32 32.07 -25.26
CA LYS A 104 10.68 31.51 -25.28
C LYS A 104 10.87 30.39 -24.26
N HIS A 105 9.95 30.27 -23.31
CA HIS A 105 9.98 29.28 -22.24
C HIS A 105 8.63 28.58 -22.19
N LEU A 106 8.59 27.38 -22.77
CA LEU A 106 7.38 26.55 -22.74
C LEU A 106 7.18 25.96 -21.35
N ASN A 107 5.99 26.12 -20.81
CA ASN A 107 5.56 25.56 -19.52
C ASN A 107 4.05 25.27 -19.56
N ARG A 108 3.51 24.76 -18.45
CA ARG A 108 2.09 24.39 -18.34
C ARG A 108 1.09 25.55 -18.48
N ASP A 109 1.53 26.79 -18.25
CA ASP A 109 0.70 27.99 -18.38
C ASP A 109 0.78 28.62 -19.78
N SER A 110 1.64 28.10 -20.65
CA SER A 110 1.75 28.56 -22.03
C SER A 110 0.46 28.31 -22.80
N GLN A 111 0.08 29.27 -23.63
CA GLN A 111 -1.21 29.33 -24.27
C GLN A 111 -1.23 28.66 -25.64
N TYR A 112 -2.30 27.90 -25.90
CA TYR A 112 -2.57 27.22 -27.16
C TYR A 112 -3.97 27.53 -27.65
N LEU A 113 -4.16 27.62 -28.97
CA LEU A 113 -5.50 27.51 -29.56
C LEU A 113 -5.98 26.06 -29.43
N VAL A 114 -7.06 25.85 -28.68
CA VAL A 114 -7.55 24.49 -28.38
C VAL A 114 -8.63 24.00 -29.32
N GLY A 115 -9.07 24.85 -30.27
CA GLY A 115 -10.03 24.46 -31.29
C GLY A 115 -11.30 23.87 -30.69
N SER A 116 -11.76 22.75 -31.23
CA SER A 116 -13.04 22.14 -30.86
C SER A 116 -13.14 21.53 -29.45
N ILE A 117 -12.07 21.54 -28.64
CA ILE A 117 -12.22 21.35 -27.17
C ILE A 117 -13.19 22.40 -26.61
N THR A 118 -13.29 23.58 -27.23
CA THR A 118 -14.27 24.63 -26.92
C THR A 118 -15.72 24.13 -26.83
N LYS A 119 -16.07 23.10 -27.62
CA LYS A 119 -17.42 22.53 -27.60
C LYS A 119 -17.76 21.91 -26.25
N VAL A 120 -16.77 21.32 -25.56
CA VAL A 120 -16.95 20.74 -24.21
C VAL A 120 -17.39 21.82 -23.23
N PHE A 121 -16.75 22.99 -23.30
CA PHE A 121 -17.11 24.14 -22.48
C PHE A 121 -18.46 24.74 -22.88
N THR A 122 -18.79 24.75 -24.17
CA THR A 122 -20.10 25.23 -24.64
C THR A 122 -21.24 24.34 -24.14
N ASP A 123 -21.05 23.02 -24.16
CA ASP A 123 -22.04 22.07 -23.63
C ASP A 123 -22.15 22.16 -22.11
N TYR A 124 -21.04 22.35 -21.40
CA TYR A 124 -21.09 22.60 -19.96
C TYR A 124 -21.86 23.88 -19.63
N VAL A 125 -21.60 24.99 -20.35
CA VAL A 125 -22.36 26.24 -20.22
C VAL A 125 -23.84 26.01 -20.53
N LEU A 126 -24.16 25.23 -21.57
CA LEU A 126 -25.53 24.87 -21.91
C LEU A 126 -26.22 24.12 -20.77
N ILE A 127 -25.58 23.10 -20.20
CA ILE A 127 -26.13 22.34 -19.06
C ILE A 127 -26.33 23.25 -17.84
N LYS A 128 -25.37 24.13 -17.54
CA LYS A 128 -25.46 25.05 -16.39
C LYS A 128 -26.41 26.23 -16.59
N SER A 129 -26.76 26.57 -17.81
CA SER A 129 -27.66 27.69 -18.12
C SER A 129 -29.10 27.48 -17.64
N GLY A 130 -29.51 26.23 -17.42
CA GLY A 130 -30.89 25.87 -17.07
C GLY A 130 -31.86 25.91 -18.26
N MET A 131 -31.37 25.97 -19.49
CA MET A 131 -32.19 25.80 -20.70
C MET A 131 -32.73 24.37 -20.81
N ASP A 132 -33.92 24.24 -21.40
CA ASP A 132 -34.48 22.92 -21.73
C ASP A 132 -33.76 22.36 -22.96
N LEU A 133 -32.98 21.30 -22.74
CA LEU A 133 -32.18 20.67 -23.79
C LEU A 133 -33.04 20.05 -24.90
N ASP A 134 -34.27 19.64 -24.58
CA ASP A 134 -35.15 18.93 -25.51
C ASP A 134 -36.14 19.86 -26.20
N ALA A 135 -36.17 21.14 -25.82
CA ALA A 135 -36.95 22.17 -26.51
C ALA A 135 -36.39 22.46 -27.92
N PRO A 136 -37.27 22.75 -28.91
CA PRO A 136 -36.86 23.17 -30.24
C PRO A 136 -35.99 24.43 -30.21
N VAL A 137 -34.93 24.47 -31.01
CA VAL A 137 -34.04 25.64 -31.10
C VAL A 137 -34.78 26.91 -31.52
N THR A 138 -35.88 26.79 -32.26
CA THR A 138 -36.72 27.92 -32.67
C THR A 138 -37.37 28.67 -31.51
N GLU A 139 -37.53 28.05 -30.33
CA GLU A 139 -38.03 28.74 -29.13
C GLU A 139 -37.04 29.78 -28.63
N TYR A 140 -35.74 29.48 -28.74
CA TYR A 140 -34.66 30.38 -28.35
C TYR A 140 -34.18 31.27 -29.49
N LEU A 141 -34.34 30.82 -30.75
CA LEU A 141 -33.95 31.53 -31.96
C LEU A 141 -35.12 31.56 -32.96
N PRO A 142 -36.14 32.41 -32.75
CA PRO A 142 -37.31 32.49 -33.63
C PRO A 142 -36.97 32.90 -35.06
N GLY A 143 -35.77 33.48 -35.28
CA GLY A 143 -35.24 33.77 -36.62
C GLY A 143 -35.03 32.53 -37.50
N LEU A 144 -34.98 31.33 -36.93
CA LEU A 144 -34.93 30.06 -37.68
C LEU A 144 -36.31 29.51 -38.07
N ASP A 145 -37.40 30.02 -37.48
CA ASP A 145 -38.75 29.53 -37.76
C ASP A 145 -39.25 29.93 -39.17
N GLY A 146 -40.18 29.15 -39.73
CA GLY A 146 -40.76 29.35 -41.05
C GLY A 146 -40.17 28.46 -42.14
N LYS A 147 -40.30 28.88 -43.41
CA LYS A 147 -39.88 28.07 -44.57
C LYS A 147 -38.34 27.96 -44.62
N SER A 148 -37.84 26.74 -44.42
CA SER A 148 -36.42 26.39 -44.51
C SER A 148 -36.23 25.03 -45.17
N LYS A 149 -35.02 24.76 -45.67
CA LYS A 149 -34.61 23.41 -46.11
C LYS A 149 -34.36 22.46 -44.94
N ILE A 150 -34.05 22.99 -43.75
CA ILE A 150 -33.90 22.24 -42.50
C ILE A 150 -35.14 22.49 -41.66
N GLN A 151 -35.77 21.43 -41.14
CA GLN A 151 -36.94 21.57 -40.26
C GLN A 151 -36.51 21.97 -38.85
N TRP A 152 -36.21 23.25 -38.64
CA TRP A 152 -35.66 23.75 -37.37
C TRP A 152 -36.57 23.57 -36.16
N ARG A 153 -37.89 23.39 -36.38
CA ARG A 153 -38.84 23.06 -35.30
C ARG A 153 -38.63 21.65 -34.73
N ASP A 154 -38.01 20.75 -35.49
CA ASP A 154 -37.73 19.38 -35.08
C ASP A 154 -36.32 19.22 -34.49
N VAL A 155 -35.53 20.29 -34.47
CA VAL A 155 -34.14 20.29 -33.97
C VAL A 155 -34.11 20.84 -32.55
N SER A 156 -33.77 20.00 -31.58
CA SER A 156 -33.58 20.43 -30.18
C SER A 156 -32.15 20.93 -29.89
N LEU A 157 -31.95 21.58 -28.74
CA LEU A 157 -30.62 21.98 -28.28
C LEU A 157 -29.70 20.76 -28.05
N ARG A 158 -30.25 19.66 -27.51
CA ARG A 158 -29.56 18.39 -27.34
C ARG A 158 -29.02 17.87 -28.67
N MET A 159 -29.84 17.90 -29.73
CA MET A 159 -29.42 17.46 -31.06
C MET A 159 -28.30 18.33 -31.64
N LEU A 160 -28.27 19.64 -31.34
CA LEU A 160 -27.16 20.50 -31.75
C LEU A 160 -25.87 20.11 -31.01
N ALA A 161 -25.95 19.89 -29.70
CA ALA A 161 -24.81 19.54 -28.85
C ALA A 161 -24.26 18.13 -29.13
N SER A 162 -25.12 17.19 -29.54
CA SER A 162 -24.76 15.78 -29.76
C SER A 162 -24.48 15.39 -31.21
N TYR A 163 -24.33 16.39 -32.11
CA TYR A 163 -24.15 16.20 -33.57
C TYR A 163 -25.33 15.52 -34.30
N LEU A 164 -26.53 15.53 -33.72
CA LEU A 164 -27.72 14.91 -34.30
C LEU A 164 -28.66 15.90 -35.02
N SER A 165 -28.33 17.19 -35.05
CA SER A 165 -29.18 18.22 -35.68
C SER A 165 -29.26 18.17 -37.20
N GLY A 166 -28.31 17.50 -37.87
CA GLY A 166 -28.18 17.56 -39.33
C GLY A 166 -27.70 18.90 -39.88
N THR A 167 -27.30 19.84 -39.02
CA THR A 167 -26.82 21.18 -39.39
C THR A 167 -25.55 21.09 -40.26
N PRO A 168 -25.37 21.96 -41.28
CA PRO A 168 -24.13 22.03 -42.08
C PRO A 168 -22.87 22.13 -41.23
N ALA A 169 -21.75 21.58 -41.72
CA ALA A 169 -20.53 21.56 -40.96
C ALA A 169 -20.01 22.97 -40.67
N ASN A 170 -20.02 23.83 -41.69
CA ASN A 170 -19.57 25.21 -41.68
C ASN A 170 -20.50 26.07 -42.56
N TYR A 171 -20.44 27.40 -42.43
CA TYR A 171 -21.14 28.35 -43.29
C TYR A 171 -20.22 29.52 -43.65
N GLY A 172 -20.11 29.81 -44.96
CA GLY A 172 -19.02 30.62 -45.50
C GLY A 172 -17.73 29.79 -45.49
N PHE A 173 -17.32 29.30 -46.66
CA PHE A 173 -16.15 28.41 -46.79
C PHE A 173 -14.92 29.26 -47.14
N PRO A 174 -13.96 29.46 -46.21
CA PRO A 174 -12.87 30.39 -46.43
C PRO A 174 -11.87 29.93 -47.51
N ASP A 175 -11.41 28.68 -47.48
CA ASP A 175 -10.25 28.29 -48.29
C ASP A 175 -10.61 27.76 -49.69
N PHE A 176 -11.87 27.36 -49.89
CA PHE A 176 -12.30 26.70 -51.14
C PHE A 176 -12.61 27.68 -52.27
N TYR A 177 -12.86 28.96 -51.95
CA TYR A 177 -13.00 29.99 -52.99
C TYR A 177 -11.74 30.08 -53.87
N LEU A 178 -10.56 29.94 -53.25
CA LEU A 178 -9.27 29.91 -53.95
C LEU A 178 -9.10 28.69 -54.86
N LEU A 179 -9.90 27.63 -54.68
CA LEU A 179 -9.89 26.44 -55.55
C LEU A 179 -10.79 26.59 -56.79
N LYS A 180 -11.55 27.69 -56.94
CA LYS A 180 -12.44 27.94 -58.09
C LYS A 180 -11.73 27.72 -59.44
N GLU A 181 -10.51 28.23 -59.58
CA GLU A 181 -9.70 28.04 -60.79
C GLU A 181 -9.24 26.59 -60.98
N ILE A 182 -8.92 25.89 -59.88
CA ILE A 182 -8.48 24.49 -59.89
C ILE A 182 -9.65 23.57 -60.28
N PHE A 183 -10.84 23.80 -59.74
CA PHE A 183 -12.03 23.04 -60.11
C PHE A 183 -12.31 23.14 -61.60
N PHE A 184 -12.25 24.37 -62.14
CA PHE A 184 -12.40 24.59 -63.58
C PHE A 184 -11.31 23.88 -64.39
N ALA A 185 -10.04 23.95 -63.95
CA ALA A 185 -8.93 23.27 -64.61
C ALA A 185 -9.07 21.73 -64.63
N TYR A 186 -9.79 21.15 -63.67
CA TYR A 186 -10.13 19.72 -63.62
C TYR A 186 -11.44 19.35 -64.34
N GLY A 187 -12.06 20.29 -65.06
CA GLY A 187 -13.23 20.05 -65.88
C GLY A 187 -14.57 20.14 -65.13
N LEU A 188 -14.59 20.65 -63.90
CA LEU A 188 -15.84 21.01 -63.23
C LEU A 188 -16.42 22.32 -63.84
N PRO A 189 -17.74 22.53 -63.78
CA PRO A 189 -18.37 23.75 -64.28
C PRO A 189 -17.76 25.02 -63.64
N PRO A 190 -17.63 26.13 -64.38
CA PRO A 190 -17.21 27.40 -63.81
C PRO A 190 -18.22 27.87 -62.75
N ILE A 191 -17.70 28.45 -61.67
CA ILE A 191 -18.49 28.93 -60.52
C ILE A 191 -18.40 30.45 -60.52
N GLU A 192 -19.49 31.17 -60.37
CA GLU A 192 -19.52 32.63 -60.25
C GLU A 192 -19.43 33.06 -58.78
N ASP A 193 -19.02 34.30 -58.51
CA ASP A 193 -18.89 34.79 -57.13
C ASP A 193 -20.25 34.81 -56.40
N SER A 194 -21.35 34.97 -57.15
CA SER A 194 -22.73 34.89 -56.64
C SER A 194 -23.17 33.49 -56.22
N ASP A 195 -22.44 32.44 -56.61
CA ASP A 195 -22.73 31.06 -56.19
C ASP A 195 -22.24 30.78 -54.76
N TYR A 196 -21.40 31.66 -54.21
CA TYR A 196 -20.92 31.60 -52.84
C TYR A 196 -21.87 32.35 -51.87
N PRO A 197 -21.87 31.98 -50.57
CA PRO A 197 -22.62 32.72 -49.56
C PRO A 197 -22.20 34.21 -49.51
N LEU A 198 -23.16 35.08 -49.16
CA LEU A 198 -22.98 36.54 -49.10
C LEU A 198 -21.95 37.01 -48.06
N CYS A 199 -21.56 36.14 -47.13
CA CYS A 199 -20.62 36.42 -46.04
C CYS A 199 -19.79 35.16 -45.69
N GLY A 200 -18.69 35.34 -44.96
CA GLY A 200 -17.86 34.27 -44.40
C GLY A 200 -16.92 33.56 -45.40
N VAL A 201 -16.74 34.07 -46.61
CA VAL A 201 -15.89 33.50 -47.66
C VAL A 201 -14.59 34.30 -47.77
N VAL A 202 -13.50 33.74 -47.24
CA VAL A 202 -12.15 34.34 -47.30
C VAL A 202 -11.74 34.58 -48.76
N GLY A 203 -11.17 35.75 -49.02
CA GLY A 203 -10.83 36.22 -50.36
C GLY A 203 -11.97 36.88 -51.13
N LEU A 204 -13.23 36.70 -50.70
CA LEU A 204 -14.41 37.28 -51.38
C LEU A 204 -15.17 38.30 -50.52
N ASN A 205 -15.54 37.96 -49.29
CA ASN A 205 -16.38 38.80 -48.43
C ASN A 205 -15.98 38.74 -46.94
N LYS A 206 -16.59 39.59 -46.11
CA LYS A 206 -16.30 39.70 -44.67
C LYS A 206 -17.02 38.63 -43.86
N GLY A 207 -16.64 38.46 -42.59
CA GLY A 207 -17.33 37.56 -41.65
C GLY A 207 -18.82 37.88 -41.49
N CYS A 208 -19.63 36.85 -41.26
CA CYS A 208 -21.08 36.95 -41.18
C CYS A 208 -21.58 37.64 -39.90
N THR A 209 -22.66 38.39 -40.03
CA THR A 209 -23.50 38.86 -38.93
C THR A 209 -24.44 37.76 -38.45
N ARG A 210 -25.04 37.95 -37.26
CA ARG A 210 -26.03 37.02 -36.69
C ARG A 210 -27.20 36.75 -37.65
N GLN A 211 -27.76 37.80 -38.26
CA GLN A 211 -28.88 37.66 -39.20
C GLN A 211 -28.50 36.92 -40.48
N GLU A 212 -27.29 37.15 -41.00
CA GLU A 212 -26.80 36.46 -42.19
C GLU A 212 -26.58 34.97 -41.94
N ILE A 213 -26.09 34.59 -40.76
CA ILE A 213 -25.97 33.17 -40.37
C ILE A 213 -27.36 32.52 -40.29
N LEU A 214 -28.33 33.14 -39.60
CA LEU A 214 -29.68 32.58 -39.48
C LEU A 214 -30.37 32.43 -40.85
N SER A 215 -30.23 33.44 -41.72
CA SER A 215 -30.74 33.39 -43.10
C SER A 215 -30.03 32.31 -43.94
N GLY A 216 -28.71 32.19 -43.78
CA GLY A 216 -27.90 31.16 -44.40
C GLY A 216 -28.33 29.75 -43.99
N MET A 217 -28.54 29.53 -42.69
CA MET A 217 -29.00 28.26 -42.13
C MET A 217 -30.39 27.88 -42.63
N LYS A 218 -31.25 28.86 -42.93
CA LYS A 218 -32.55 28.59 -43.56
C LYS A 218 -32.43 28.01 -44.98
N ASN A 219 -31.42 28.44 -45.72
CA ASN A 219 -31.20 28.10 -47.13
C ASN A 219 -30.17 26.97 -47.34
N SER A 220 -29.47 26.56 -46.28
CA SER A 220 -28.47 25.49 -46.34
C SER A 220 -29.16 24.12 -46.32
N TYR A 221 -28.57 23.13 -47.00
CA TYR A 221 -29.11 21.77 -46.99
C TYR A 221 -28.70 21.04 -45.70
N PRO A 222 -29.59 20.22 -45.10
CA PRO A 222 -29.20 19.34 -44.01
C PRO A 222 -28.17 18.30 -44.49
N GLN A 223 -27.21 17.97 -43.64
CA GLN A 223 -26.28 16.85 -43.90
C GLN A 223 -26.98 15.49 -43.73
N THR A 224 -27.95 15.43 -42.83
CA THR A 224 -28.77 14.25 -42.51
C THR A 224 -30.10 14.72 -41.92
N THR A 225 -31.12 13.88 -41.93
CA THR A 225 -32.37 14.19 -41.20
C THR A 225 -32.04 14.35 -39.71
N PRO A 226 -32.64 15.34 -39.01
CA PRO A 226 -32.47 15.46 -37.56
C PRO A 226 -32.72 14.13 -36.85
N ASN A 227 -31.83 13.77 -35.93
CA ASN A 227 -31.83 12.54 -35.14
C ASN A 227 -31.66 11.22 -35.91
N GLU A 228 -31.35 11.25 -37.21
CA GLU A 228 -31.14 10.02 -38.00
C GLU A 228 -29.76 9.38 -37.74
N ARG A 229 -28.70 10.18 -37.73
CA ARG A 229 -27.30 9.77 -37.54
C ARG A 229 -26.44 10.98 -37.19
N PRO A 230 -25.25 10.79 -36.59
CA PRO A 230 -24.38 11.91 -36.27
C PRO A 230 -23.77 12.54 -37.52
N ALA A 231 -23.69 13.87 -37.54
CA ALA A 231 -22.99 14.67 -38.54
C ALA A 231 -22.27 15.84 -37.86
N TYR A 232 -20.94 15.88 -37.98
CA TYR A 232 -20.13 16.91 -37.34
C TYR A 232 -20.53 18.32 -37.81
N SER A 233 -20.68 19.25 -36.87
CA SER A 233 -21.07 20.63 -37.19
C SER A 233 -20.48 21.65 -36.23
N ASN A 234 -19.70 22.60 -36.78
CA ASN A 234 -19.34 23.82 -36.07
C ASN A 234 -20.53 24.77 -35.97
N MET A 235 -21.37 24.84 -37.02
CA MET A 235 -22.55 25.72 -37.04
C MET A 235 -23.58 25.33 -35.98
N ALA A 236 -23.69 24.06 -35.63
CA ALA A 236 -24.54 23.63 -34.52
C ALA A 236 -24.16 24.36 -33.21
N PHE A 237 -22.86 24.46 -32.92
CA PHE A 237 -22.35 25.15 -31.72
C PHE A 237 -22.42 26.67 -31.82
N VAL A 238 -22.30 27.23 -33.03
CA VAL A 238 -22.56 28.66 -33.26
C VAL A 238 -24.02 29.00 -32.96
N ILE A 239 -24.96 28.17 -33.44
CA ILE A 239 -26.39 28.32 -33.16
C ILE A 239 -26.66 28.14 -31.66
N LEU A 240 -26.04 27.16 -31.00
CA LEU A 240 -26.13 26.98 -29.54
C LEU A 240 -25.65 28.21 -28.79
N GLY A 241 -24.48 28.75 -29.16
CA GLY A 241 -23.97 29.99 -28.57
C GLY A 241 -24.95 31.15 -28.73
N MET A 242 -25.51 31.34 -29.94
CA MET A 242 -26.53 32.36 -30.16
C MET A 242 -27.80 32.15 -29.33
N ALA A 243 -28.22 30.90 -29.11
CA ALA A 243 -29.38 30.58 -28.28
C ALA A 243 -29.10 30.86 -26.79
N LEU A 244 -27.90 30.51 -26.31
CA LEU A 244 -27.42 30.83 -24.97
C LEU A 244 -27.39 32.33 -24.71
N GLU A 245 -26.83 33.10 -25.65
CA GLU A 245 -26.77 34.56 -25.54
C GLU A 245 -28.17 35.20 -25.55
N GLU A 246 -29.10 34.66 -26.35
CA GLU A 246 -30.49 35.15 -26.40
C GLU A 246 -31.24 34.89 -25.09
N TYR A 247 -31.07 33.69 -24.53
CA TYR A 247 -31.74 33.25 -23.32
C TYR A 247 -31.19 33.95 -22.08
N THR A 248 -29.87 33.97 -21.92
CA THR A 248 -29.18 34.52 -20.73
C THR A 248 -29.00 36.03 -20.76
N ARG A 249 -29.09 36.66 -21.95
CA ARG A 249 -28.74 38.07 -22.19
C ARG A 249 -27.27 38.41 -21.85
N LYS A 250 -26.40 37.41 -21.80
CA LYS A 250 -24.95 37.53 -21.59
C LYS A 250 -24.22 37.05 -22.84
N THR A 251 -23.03 37.58 -23.10
CA THR A 251 -22.19 37.07 -24.21
C THR A 251 -21.62 35.70 -23.85
N PHE A 252 -21.24 34.91 -24.85
CA PHE A 252 -20.57 33.63 -24.60
C PHE A 252 -19.32 33.76 -23.73
N ALA A 253 -18.55 34.85 -23.91
CA ALA A 253 -17.38 35.15 -23.09
C ALA A 253 -17.73 35.35 -21.61
N GLN A 254 -18.82 36.08 -21.33
CA GLN A 254 -19.31 36.28 -19.96
C GLN A 254 -19.79 34.96 -19.33
N LEU A 255 -20.47 34.11 -20.10
CA LEU A 255 -20.93 32.80 -19.62
C LEU A 255 -19.77 31.84 -19.33
N LEU A 256 -18.75 31.85 -20.19
CA LEU A 256 -17.51 31.08 -19.99
C LEU A 256 -16.81 31.53 -18.70
N GLU A 257 -16.67 32.84 -18.50
CA GLU A 257 -16.04 33.40 -17.31
C GLU A 257 -16.81 33.05 -16.03
N GLU A 258 -18.14 33.18 -16.06
CA GLU A 258 -19.03 32.95 -14.91
C GLU A 258 -19.12 31.47 -14.51
N PHE A 259 -19.22 30.56 -15.48
CA PHE A 259 -19.45 29.14 -15.17
C PHE A 259 -18.16 28.30 -15.14
N ILE A 260 -17.10 28.73 -15.82
CA ILE A 260 -15.88 27.92 -15.99
C ILE A 260 -14.66 28.69 -15.48
N SER A 261 -14.28 29.81 -16.10
CA SER A 261 -12.95 30.39 -15.88
C SER A 261 -12.74 30.89 -14.43
N ILE A 262 -13.70 31.61 -13.86
CA ILE A 262 -13.61 32.09 -12.47
C ILE A 262 -13.78 30.92 -11.47
N PRO A 263 -14.84 30.08 -11.55
CA PRO A 263 -15.05 29.03 -10.56
C PRO A 263 -13.94 27.97 -10.49
N LEU A 264 -13.26 27.72 -11.61
CA LEU A 264 -12.22 26.69 -11.72
C LEU A 264 -10.79 27.27 -11.72
N ASP A 265 -10.61 28.58 -11.50
CA ASP A 265 -9.32 29.28 -11.58
C ASP A 265 -8.57 29.04 -12.92
N MET A 266 -9.30 29.00 -14.03
CA MET A 266 -8.74 28.78 -15.37
C MET A 266 -8.38 30.13 -16.03
N LYS A 267 -7.21 30.66 -15.69
CA LYS A 267 -6.75 32.03 -16.05
C LYS A 267 -6.40 32.21 -17.52
N ASN A 268 -6.02 31.13 -18.19
CA ASN A 268 -5.58 31.09 -19.58
C ASN A 268 -6.69 30.63 -20.54
N THR A 269 -7.92 30.42 -20.03
CA THR A 269 -9.05 29.92 -20.81
C THR A 269 -10.06 31.02 -21.09
N PHE A 270 -9.99 31.58 -22.29
CA PHE A 270 -10.84 32.67 -22.74
C PHE A 270 -10.87 32.74 -24.29
N PRO A 271 -11.81 33.51 -24.90
CA PRO A 271 -11.84 33.68 -26.35
C PRO A 271 -10.53 34.25 -26.91
N SER A 272 -10.07 33.71 -28.04
CA SER A 272 -8.92 34.23 -28.80
C SER A 272 -9.06 35.75 -29.06
N PRO A 273 -7.97 36.56 -29.08
CA PRO A 273 -6.65 36.26 -29.65
C PRO A 273 -5.58 35.62 -28.73
N GLY A 274 -5.74 35.66 -27.40
CA GLY A 274 -4.68 35.23 -26.45
C GLY A 274 -3.62 36.30 -26.19
N ASP A 275 -2.56 35.92 -25.46
CA ASP A 275 -1.38 36.72 -25.15
C ASP A 275 -0.17 36.19 -25.94
N ASP A 276 0.35 37.00 -26.87
CA ASP A 276 1.47 36.64 -27.73
C ASP A 276 2.71 36.24 -26.93
N ASP A 277 3.01 36.88 -25.79
CA ASP A 277 4.22 36.58 -25.01
C ASP A 277 4.15 35.21 -24.31
N GLN A 278 2.94 34.70 -24.07
CA GLN A 278 2.68 33.40 -23.45
C GLN A 278 2.31 32.31 -24.46
N ALA A 279 2.09 32.68 -25.71
CA ALA A 279 1.60 31.81 -26.77
C ALA A 279 2.65 30.85 -27.32
N VAL A 280 2.22 29.63 -27.62
CA VAL A 280 3.04 28.66 -28.37
C VAL A 280 2.73 28.79 -29.86
N ILE A 281 3.38 29.74 -30.52
CA ILE A 281 3.11 30.07 -31.92
C ILE A 281 3.96 29.19 -32.85
N PRO A 282 3.35 28.40 -33.76
CA PRO A 282 4.11 27.53 -34.65
C PRO A 282 4.86 28.33 -35.73
N PRO A 283 5.97 27.78 -36.27
CA PRO A 283 6.66 28.40 -37.38
C PRO A 283 5.80 28.41 -38.64
N GLY A 284 5.65 29.58 -39.27
CA GLY A 284 4.85 29.78 -40.49
C GLY A 284 3.55 30.54 -40.24
N GLU A 285 2.61 30.44 -41.19
CA GLU A 285 1.26 30.98 -41.02
C GLU A 285 0.43 30.08 -40.10
N SER A 286 -0.35 30.68 -39.21
CA SER A 286 -1.25 29.95 -38.32
C SER A 286 -2.45 30.81 -37.99
N SER A 287 -3.45 30.19 -37.36
CA SER A 287 -4.66 30.88 -36.91
C SER A 287 -4.50 31.62 -35.57
N TRP A 288 -3.29 31.65 -34.99
CA TRP A 288 -3.04 32.40 -33.75
C TRP A 288 -3.38 33.89 -33.91
N GLY A 289 -3.98 34.49 -32.89
CA GLY A 289 -4.42 35.89 -32.92
C GLY A 289 -5.71 36.16 -33.71
N SER A 290 -6.37 35.13 -34.26
CA SER A 290 -7.63 35.31 -34.99
C SER A 290 -8.80 35.56 -34.05
N ASP A 291 -9.62 36.58 -34.33
CA ASP A 291 -10.89 36.79 -33.63
C ASP A 291 -12.00 35.95 -34.26
N TYR A 292 -12.43 34.90 -33.55
CA TYR A 292 -13.45 33.94 -34.02
C TYR A 292 -14.88 34.50 -33.92
N LYS A 293 -15.13 35.57 -33.15
CA LYS A 293 -16.45 36.20 -32.99
C LYS A 293 -17.58 35.20 -32.72
N LEU A 294 -18.56 35.11 -33.63
CA LEU A 294 -19.71 34.20 -33.53
C LEU A 294 -19.30 32.72 -33.62
N ASN A 295 -18.11 32.41 -34.16
CA ASN A 295 -17.56 31.05 -34.19
C ASN A 295 -16.87 30.65 -32.88
N THR A 296 -16.73 31.56 -31.92
CA THR A 296 -16.06 31.27 -30.65
C THR A 296 -16.61 30.00 -29.97
N PRO A 297 -17.93 29.81 -29.77
CA PRO A 297 -18.48 28.60 -29.15
C PRO A 297 -18.16 27.28 -29.89
N ALA A 298 -17.80 27.34 -31.17
CA ALA A 298 -17.44 26.16 -31.93
C ALA A 298 -15.95 25.77 -31.78
N GLY A 299 -15.05 26.73 -31.56
CA GLY A 299 -13.62 26.42 -31.56
C GLY A 299 -12.65 27.58 -31.31
N GLY A 300 -13.13 28.72 -30.82
CA GLY A 300 -12.33 29.95 -30.75
C GLY A 300 -11.68 30.24 -29.39
N LEU A 301 -11.53 29.24 -28.51
CA LEU A 301 -10.86 29.45 -27.23
C LEU A 301 -9.35 29.23 -27.30
N VAL A 302 -8.66 30.02 -26.50
CA VAL A 302 -7.29 29.77 -26.03
C VAL A 302 -7.40 29.06 -24.67
N SER A 303 -6.43 28.19 -24.35
CA SER A 303 -6.29 27.55 -23.05
C SER A 303 -4.83 27.17 -22.79
N SER A 304 -4.50 26.82 -21.55
CA SER A 304 -3.22 26.23 -21.17
C SER A 304 -3.36 24.76 -20.73
N LEU A 305 -2.24 24.10 -20.51
CA LEU A 305 -2.20 22.73 -19.95
C LEU A 305 -2.72 22.71 -18.51
N SER A 306 -2.35 23.72 -17.71
CA SER A 306 -2.78 23.87 -16.31
C SER A 306 -4.29 24.05 -16.18
N ASP A 307 -4.90 24.88 -17.02
CA ASP A 307 -6.35 25.12 -17.01
C ASP A 307 -7.15 23.87 -17.41
N LEU A 308 -6.74 23.21 -18.50
CA LEU A 308 -7.38 21.95 -18.90
C LEU A 308 -7.19 20.87 -17.83
N SER A 309 -6.09 20.90 -17.08
CA SER A 309 -5.88 20.00 -15.94
C SER A 309 -6.88 20.27 -14.82
N ARG A 310 -7.15 21.53 -14.47
CA ARG A 310 -8.17 21.89 -13.46
C ARG A 310 -9.56 21.42 -13.84
N PHE A 311 -9.96 21.67 -15.10
CA PHE A 311 -11.24 21.18 -15.61
C PHE A 311 -11.30 19.65 -15.58
N SER A 312 -10.23 18.98 -16.00
CA SER A 312 -10.19 17.53 -16.06
C SER A 312 -10.24 16.89 -14.67
N TYR A 313 -9.49 17.45 -13.72
CA TYR A 313 -9.49 17.04 -12.32
C TYR A 313 -10.88 17.14 -11.72
N THR A 314 -11.57 18.28 -11.90
CA THR A 314 -12.88 18.51 -11.29
C THR A 314 -13.98 17.60 -11.86
N LEU A 315 -13.90 17.27 -13.16
CA LEU A 315 -14.77 16.26 -13.78
C LEU A 315 -14.52 14.86 -13.21
N LEU A 316 -13.25 14.46 -13.09
CA LEU A 316 -12.84 13.12 -12.66
C LEU A 316 -13.03 12.87 -11.16
N SER A 317 -12.83 13.89 -10.33
CA SER A 317 -13.02 13.85 -8.87
C SER A 317 -14.47 14.12 -8.45
N ARG A 318 -15.37 14.38 -9.42
CA ARG A 318 -16.79 14.73 -9.20
C ARG A 318 -16.99 15.99 -8.34
N THR A 319 -16.05 16.94 -8.42
CA THR A 319 -16.08 18.23 -7.71
C THR A 319 -16.51 19.39 -8.61
N LEU A 320 -16.66 19.16 -9.92
CA LEU A 320 -17.32 20.09 -10.84
C LEU A 320 -18.72 20.44 -10.30
N ASN A 321 -19.23 21.64 -10.61
CA ASN A 321 -20.55 22.10 -10.14
C ASN A 321 -21.71 21.39 -10.87
N MET A 322 -21.76 20.06 -10.76
CA MET A 322 -22.73 19.12 -11.30
C MET A 322 -22.79 17.94 -10.33
N THR A 323 -23.97 17.35 -10.16
CA THR A 323 -24.13 16.08 -9.44
C THR A 323 -23.44 14.95 -10.20
N SER A 324 -23.04 13.89 -9.50
CA SER A 324 -22.51 12.68 -10.14
C SER A 324 -23.47 12.10 -11.18
N THR A 325 -24.78 12.22 -10.95
CA THR A 325 -25.82 11.80 -11.90
C THR A 325 -25.78 12.63 -13.20
N GLU A 326 -25.66 13.94 -13.10
CA GLU A 326 -25.56 14.82 -14.28
C GLU A 326 -24.26 14.54 -15.06
N ILE A 327 -23.13 14.35 -14.38
CA ILE A 327 -21.86 14.00 -15.04
C ILE A 327 -21.97 12.64 -15.74
N ASN A 328 -22.51 11.64 -15.06
CA ASN A 328 -22.72 10.31 -15.62
C ASN A 328 -23.64 10.36 -16.85
N GLY A 329 -24.67 11.21 -16.83
CA GLY A 329 -25.55 11.45 -17.98
C GLY A 329 -24.83 12.18 -19.11
N TRP A 330 -23.97 13.16 -18.80
CA TRP A 330 -23.22 13.93 -19.78
C TRP A 330 -22.20 13.08 -20.55
N LEU A 331 -21.58 12.12 -19.89
CA LEU A 331 -20.63 11.18 -20.50
C LEU A 331 -21.34 10.07 -21.32
N LYS A 332 -22.68 9.99 -21.37
CA LYS A 332 -23.35 8.93 -22.15
C LYS A 332 -23.23 9.15 -23.67
N PRO A 333 -23.07 8.07 -24.45
CA PRO A 333 -23.21 8.14 -25.89
C PRO A 333 -24.65 8.47 -26.29
N SER A 334 -24.80 9.26 -27.35
CA SER A 334 -26.06 9.61 -27.99
C SER A 334 -26.32 8.81 -29.28
N ALA A 335 -25.28 8.49 -30.04
CA ALA A 335 -25.40 7.70 -31.28
C ALA A 335 -24.09 6.98 -31.65
N PHE A 336 -24.17 5.96 -32.52
CA PHE A 336 -23.00 5.33 -33.14
C PHE A 336 -22.52 6.13 -34.36
N ALA A 337 -21.20 6.17 -34.56
CA ALA A 337 -20.54 6.98 -35.60
C ALA A 337 -20.07 6.16 -36.81
N GLY A 338 -20.71 5.02 -37.09
CA GLY A 338 -20.47 4.20 -38.29
C GLY A 338 -19.84 2.83 -38.04
N ASP A 339 -19.38 2.55 -36.82
CA ASP A 339 -18.90 1.24 -36.39
C ASP A 339 -19.33 0.94 -34.94
N ALA A 340 -18.97 -0.23 -34.42
CA ALA A 340 -19.38 -0.70 -33.08
C ALA A 340 -18.57 -0.10 -31.92
N TYR A 341 -17.45 0.58 -32.19
CA TYR A 341 -16.52 1.09 -31.17
C TYR A 341 -16.44 2.61 -31.12
N THR A 342 -17.03 3.31 -32.09
CA THR A 342 -17.05 4.77 -32.20
C THR A 342 -18.46 5.29 -32.00
N MET A 343 -18.64 6.17 -31.02
CA MET A 343 -19.91 6.78 -30.65
C MET A 343 -19.75 8.29 -30.50
N THR A 344 -20.84 9.04 -30.60
CA THR A 344 -20.88 10.48 -30.33
C THR A 344 -21.77 10.79 -29.13
N GLY A 345 -21.39 11.77 -28.31
CA GLY A 345 -22.18 12.31 -27.21
C GLY A 345 -22.27 13.85 -27.30
N MET A 346 -22.64 14.50 -26.20
CA MET A 346 -22.65 15.97 -26.08
C MET A 346 -21.34 16.43 -25.40
N PRO A 347 -20.28 16.87 -26.10
CA PRO A 347 -20.01 16.82 -27.53
C PRO A 347 -18.99 15.71 -27.83
N TRP A 348 -18.99 14.66 -27.00
CA TRP A 348 -17.93 13.67 -26.89
C TRP A 348 -17.75 12.85 -28.17
N GLU A 349 -16.50 12.60 -28.51
CA GLU A 349 -16.02 11.57 -29.44
C GLU A 349 -15.63 10.37 -28.57
N ILE A 350 -16.52 9.37 -28.50
CA ILE A 350 -16.41 8.25 -27.58
C ILE A 350 -15.86 7.04 -28.30
N LEU A 351 -14.78 6.46 -27.76
CA LEU A 351 -14.15 5.25 -28.29
C LEU A 351 -14.21 4.15 -27.25
N ARG A 352 -14.56 2.92 -27.65
CA ARG A 352 -14.56 1.75 -26.78
C ARG A 352 -13.64 0.67 -27.34
N LEU A 353 -12.49 0.47 -26.71
CA LEU A 353 -11.38 -0.35 -27.24
C LEU A 353 -10.98 -1.44 -26.25
N SER A 354 -10.68 -2.65 -26.71
CA SER A 354 -10.20 -3.76 -25.86
C SER A 354 -8.68 -3.95 -25.83
N ASN A 355 -7.95 -3.20 -26.66
CA ASN A 355 -6.50 -3.37 -26.87
C ASN A 355 -5.63 -2.36 -26.10
N LEU A 356 -6.20 -1.53 -25.23
CA LEU A 356 -5.45 -0.56 -24.42
C LEU A 356 -4.77 -1.21 -23.19
N THR A 357 -5.17 -2.44 -22.85
CA THR A 357 -4.64 -3.21 -21.72
C THR A 357 -4.13 -4.58 -22.23
N PRO A 358 -2.98 -4.61 -22.94
CA PRO A 358 -2.55 -5.79 -23.69
C PRO A 358 -2.29 -7.04 -22.83
N ASP A 359 -1.82 -6.86 -21.59
CA ASP A 359 -1.55 -7.97 -20.67
C ASP A 359 -2.86 -8.57 -20.11
N HIS A 360 -3.90 -7.73 -20.03
CA HIS A 360 -5.23 -8.08 -19.52
C HIS A 360 -6.34 -7.49 -20.41
N PRO A 361 -6.57 -8.03 -21.62
CA PRO A 361 -7.46 -7.42 -22.60
C PRO A 361 -8.91 -7.32 -22.12
N HIS A 362 -9.45 -6.11 -22.05
CA HIS A 362 -10.86 -5.85 -21.77
C HIS A 362 -11.28 -4.49 -22.32
N ALA A 363 -12.58 -4.30 -22.57
CA ALA A 363 -13.09 -3.05 -23.12
C ALA A 363 -12.93 -1.88 -22.12
N VAL A 364 -12.24 -0.83 -22.57
CA VAL A 364 -12.06 0.47 -21.90
C VAL A 364 -12.76 1.55 -22.72
N THR A 365 -13.52 2.43 -22.06
CA THR A 365 -14.23 3.53 -22.73
C THR A 365 -13.48 4.84 -22.55
N LEU A 366 -13.21 5.51 -23.67
CA LEU A 366 -12.58 6.82 -23.74
C LEU A 366 -13.64 7.87 -24.09
N TYR A 367 -13.77 8.91 -23.26
CA TYR A 367 -14.59 10.07 -23.57
C TYR A 367 -13.68 11.20 -24.03
N GLY A 368 -13.59 11.42 -25.34
CA GLY A 368 -12.63 12.33 -25.94
C GLY A 368 -13.27 13.54 -26.60
N LYS A 369 -12.48 14.59 -26.81
CA LYS A 369 -12.77 15.62 -27.82
C LYS A 369 -11.47 16.10 -28.46
N SER A 370 -11.36 15.89 -29.76
CA SER A 370 -10.28 16.47 -30.55
C SER A 370 -10.56 17.93 -30.90
N GLY A 371 -9.51 18.74 -30.98
CA GLY A 371 -9.56 20.12 -31.40
C GLY A 371 -8.59 20.40 -32.55
N GLY A 372 -9.01 21.27 -33.48
CA GLY A 372 -8.17 21.69 -34.59
C GLY A 372 -8.40 23.15 -34.93
N ALA A 373 -7.31 23.83 -35.21
CA ALA A 373 -7.25 25.12 -35.89
C ALA A 373 -6.04 25.11 -36.83
N GLN A 374 -5.87 26.12 -37.69
CA GLN A 374 -4.76 26.13 -38.64
C GLN A 374 -3.42 26.07 -37.89
N ASN A 375 -2.68 24.97 -38.08
CA ASN A 375 -1.43 24.61 -37.39
C ASN A 375 -1.53 24.44 -35.87
N TYR A 376 -2.72 24.16 -35.34
CA TYR A 376 -2.91 23.73 -33.96
C TYR A 376 -3.74 22.46 -33.92
N ARG A 377 -3.36 21.51 -33.06
CA ARG A 377 -4.17 20.32 -32.80
C ARG A 377 -4.11 19.96 -31.33
N SER A 378 -5.25 19.62 -30.77
CA SER A 378 -5.41 19.28 -29.37
C SER A 378 -6.25 18.02 -29.21
N GLN A 379 -6.08 17.37 -28.06
CA GLN A 379 -6.89 16.23 -27.64
C GLN A 379 -7.11 16.34 -26.13
N LEU A 380 -8.37 16.20 -25.71
CA LEU A 380 -8.75 15.99 -24.32
C LEU A 380 -9.44 14.63 -24.24
N SER A 381 -8.93 13.71 -23.42
CA SER A 381 -9.47 12.35 -23.31
C SER A 381 -9.60 11.93 -21.85
N PHE A 382 -10.77 11.42 -21.47
CA PHE A 382 -11.08 10.90 -20.13
C PHE A 382 -11.21 9.38 -20.15
N VAL A 383 -10.61 8.73 -19.16
CA VAL A 383 -10.73 7.29 -18.89
C VAL A 383 -11.30 7.14 -17.49
N ASP A 384 -12.61 7.32 -17.38
CA ASP A 384 -13.32 7.45 -16.10
C ASP A 384 -13.18 6.18 -15.23
N ASP A 385 -13.09 5.00 -15.85
CA ASP A 385 -12.90 3.71 -15.17
C ASP A 385 -11.61 3.69 -14.31
N TYR A 386 -10.53 4.34 -14.77
CA TYR A 386 -9.27 4.47 -14.03
C TYR A 386 -9.07 5.83 -13.39
N GLY A 387 -9.95 6.78 -13.70
CA GLY A 387 -9.85 8.12 -13.19
C GLY A 387 -8.76 8.99 -13.74
N LEU A 388 -8.41 8.73 -14.98
CA LEU A 388 -7.31 9.33 -15.67
C LEU A 388 -7.84 10.28 -16.76
N ALA A 389 -7.16 11.39 -16.99
CA ALA A 389 -7.33 12.16 -18.22
C ALA A 389 -5.98 12.45 -18.87
N ILE A 390 -6.00 12.55 -20.19
CA ILE A 390 -4.84 12.86 -21.01
C ILE A 390 -5.13 14.10 -21.82
N ILE A 391 -4.18 15.03 -21.81
CA ILE A 391 -4.25 16.30 -22.53
C ILE A 391 -3.07 16.38 -23.50
N ILE A 392 -3.38 16.66 -24.76
CA ILE A 392 -2.40 16.89 -25.82
C ILE A 392 -2.63 18.28 -26.39
N LEU A 393 -1.60 19.12 -26.39
CA LEU A 393 -1.61 20.43 -27.03
C LEU A 393 -0.43 20.50 -28.00
N THR A 394 -0.69 20.70 -29.28
CA THR A 394 0.35 20.82 -30.31
C THR A 394 0.20 22.09 -31.13
N ALA A 395 1.33 22.70 -31.45
CA ALA A 395 1.47 23.84 -32.34
C ALA A 395 2.48 23.48 -33.44
N GLY A 396 1.99 23.33 -34.67
CA GLY A 396 2.77 22.95 -35.85
C GLY A 396 1.99 22.00 -36.77
N PRO A 397 2.69 21.27 -37.66
CA PRO A 397 2.08 20.26 -38.52
C PRO A 397 1.18 19.27 -37.78
N MET A 398 -0.05 19.07 -38.29
CA MET A 398 -1.15 18.39 -37.58
C MET A 398 -0.97 16.88 -37.36
N LYS A 399 0.10 16.26 -37.87
CA LYS A 399 0.35 14.81 -37.76
C LYS A 399 0.85 14.37 -36.38
N ALA A 400 1.42 15.28 -35.59
CA ALA A 400 2.02 14.94 -34.30
C ALA A 400 0.96 14.50 -33.26
N ALA A 401 -0.14 15.25 -33.12
CA ALA A 401 -1.11 15.01 -32.04
C ALA A 401 -1.72 13.59 -32.03
N PRO A 402 -2.16 12.98 -33.16
CA PRO A 402 -2.66 11.60 -33.14
C PRO A 402 -1.61 10.57 -32.70
N ILE A 403 -0.34 10.75 -33.10
CA ILE A 403 0.74 9.83 -32.72
C ILE A 403 1.03 9.94 -31.22
N LEU A 404 1.10 11.17 -30.70
CA LEU A 404 1.28 11.45 -29.27
C LEU A 404 0.10 10.94 -28.44
N THR A 405 -1.13 11.10 -28.93
CA THR A 405 -2.36 10.58 -28.29
C THR A 405 -2.29 9.06 -28.14
N ASN A 406 -1.91 8.35 -29.20
CA ASN A 406 -1.79 6.88 -29.17
C ASN A 406 -0.70 6.44 -28.20
N ALA A 407 0.47 7.10 -28.22
CA ALA A 407 1.56 6.77 -27.30
C ALA A 407 1.14 6.98 -25.84
N MET A 408 0.49 8.09 -25.53
CA MET A 408 0.03 8.37 -24.16
C MET A 408 -1.07 7.42 -23.69
N LEU A 409 -2.09 7.16 -24.52
CA LEU A 409 -3.16 6.22 -24.16
C LEU A 409 -2.62 4.81 -23.94
N SER A 410 -1.81 4.29 -24.86
CA SER A 410 -1.25 2.94 -24.73
C SER A 410 -0.32 2.78 -23.52
N THR A 411 0.43 3.82 -23.15
CA THR A 411 1.30 3.75 -21.97
C THR A 411 0.53 3.89 -20.67
N PHE A 412 -0.26 4.97 -20.53
CA PHE A 412 -0.82 5.34 -19.23
C PHE A 412 -2.10 4.59 -18.88
N VAL A 413 -2.89 4.15 -19.86
CA VAL A 413 -4.06 3.28 -19.59
C VAL A 413 -3.61 1.90 -19.13
N ALA A 414 -2.60 1.32 -19.81
CA ALA A 414 -2.00 0.05 -19.39
C ALA A 414 -1.38 0.16 -17.98
N ALA A 415 -0.61 1.21 -17.72
CA ALA A 415 -0.02 1.44 -16.40
C ALA A 415 -1.09 1.61 -15.30
N ALA A 416 -2.17 2.36 -15.57
CA ALA A 416 -3.25 2.52 -14.61
C ALA A 416 -4.01 1.21 -14.33
N ASP A 417 -4.18 0.34 -15.33
CA ASP A 417 -4.73 -1.01 -15.14
C ASP A 417 -3.84 -1.87 -14.24
N GLU A 418 -2.53 -1.86 -14.47
CA GLU A 418 -1.57 -2.59 -13.63
C GLU A 418 -1.56 -2.08 -12.18
N VAL A 419 -1.64 -0.76 -11.96
CA VAL A 419 -1.76 -0.19 -10.61
C VAL A 419 -3.07 -0.61 -9.95
N SER A 420 -4.19 -0.56 -10.68
CA SER A 420 -5.50 -1.02 -10.19
C SER A 420 -5.44 -2.50 -9.76
N ARG A 421 -4.77 -3.35 -10.55
CA ARG A 421 -4.53 -4.77 -10.25
C ARG A 421 -3.65 -4.99 -9.02
N ASP A 422 -2.60 -4.20 -8.86
CA ASP A 422 -1.73 -4.32 -7.70
C ASP A 422 -2.46 -3.92 -6.41
N GLN A 423 -3.20 -2.82 -6.44
CA GLN A 423 -3.99 -2.35 -5.31
C GLN A 423 -5.18 -3.25 -4.98
N ALA A 424 -5.79 -3.86 -5.99
CA ALA A 424 -6.91 -4.78 -5.80
C ALA A 424 -6.52 -6.07 -5.05
N LYS A 425 -5.22 -6.42 -4.96
CA LYS A 425 -4.73 -7.52 -4.11
C LYS A 425 -5.13 -7.36 -2.65
N ARG A 426 -5.35 -6.13 -2.16
CA ARG A 426 -5.82 -5.88 -0.78
C ARG A 426 -7.15 -6.57 -0.46
N TYR A 427 -7.96 -6.83 -1.48
CA TYR A 427 -9.25 -7.53 -1.32
C TYR A 427 -9.09 -9.05 -1.30
N GLU A 428 -7.91 -9.60 -1.61
CA GLU A 428 -7.58 -11.03 -1.53
C GLU A 428 -7.46 -11.51 -0.08
N GLN A 429 -8.60 -11.56 0.60
CA GLN A 429 -8.69 -11.91 2.01
C GLN A 429 -9.73 -12.99 2.24
N LYS A 430 -9.64 -13.60 3.42
CA LYS A 430 -10.65 -14.49 3.98
C LYS A 430 -11.52 -13.71 4.95
N TYR A 431 -12.81 -13.64 4.65
CA TYR A 431 -13.84 -12.96 5.42
C TYR A 431 -14.59 -13.98 6.27
N MET A 432 -14.84 -13.66 7.54
CA MET A 432 -15.53 -14.54 8.48
C MET A 432 -16.67 -13.80 9.19
N SER A 433 -17.73 -14.52 9.57
CA SER A 433 -18.84 -13.96 10.35
C SER A 433 -18.49 -13.78 11.84
N ASP A 434 -18.84 -12.63 12.43
CA ASP A 434 -18.45 -12.20 13.79
C ASP A 434 -19.40 -12.61 14.94
N HIS A 435 -20.44 -13.41 14.69
CA HIS A 435 -21.49 -13.64 15.70
C HIS A 435 -21.37 -14.98 16.47
N GLU A 436 -21.28 -14.90 17.80
CA GLU A 436 -21.13 -16.04 18.74
C GLU A 436 -22.30 -17.05 18.73
N ASN A 437 -23.46 -16.72 18.15
CA ASN A 437 -24.66 -17.56 18.14
C ASN A 437 -25.10 -18.03 16.75
N ASP A 438 -24.34 -17.71 15.68
CA ASP A 438 -24.73 -18.03 14.31
C ASP A 438 -23.80 -19.05 13.64
N VAL A 439 -24.33 -19.70 12.61
CA VAL A 439 -23.59 -20.65 11.78
C VAL A 439 -22.40 -19.93 11.15
N ALA A 440 -21.17 -20.38 11.43
CA ALA A 440 -19.96 -19.77 10.88
C ALA A 440 -19.99 -19.72 9.34
N ILE A 441 -19.91 -18.51 8.79
CA ILE A 441 -19.77 -18.26 7.35
C ILE A 441 -18.35 -17.81 7.08
N GLU A 442 -17.75 -18.36 6.04
CA GLU A 442 -16.43 -18.03 5.55
C GLU A 442 -16.52 -17.74 4.06
N ALA A 443 -15.94 -16.65 3.59
CA ALA A 443 -15.80 -16.33 2.18
C ALA A 443 -14.36 -15.94 1.87
N SER A 444 -13.88 -16.15 0.66
CA SER A 444 -12.61 -15.58 0.23
C SER A 444 -12.71 -15.00 -1.17
N LEU A 445 -12.16 -13.80 -1.35
CA LEU A 445 -11.97 -13.22 -2.67
C LEU A 445 -10.54 -13.50 -3.14
N LYS A 446 -10.36 -13.65 -4.45
CA LYS A 446 -9.05 -13.84 -5.08
C LYS A 446 -9.00 -13.08 -6.40
N GLN A 447 -7.86 -12.52 -6.77
CA GLN A 447 -7.66 -11.99 -8.11
C GLN A 447 -7.15 -13.10 -9.04
N ASP A 448 -7.73 -13.22 -10.23
CA ASP A 448 -7.15 -14.01 -11.31
C ASP A 448 -6.54 -13.12 -12.39
N LYS A 449 -6.23 -13.69 -13.56
CA LYS A 449 -5.66 -12.90 -14.66
C LYS A 449 -6.61 -11.78 -15.10
N ASP A 450 -7.93 -11.92 -14.98
CA ASP A 450 -8.86 -10.99 -15.59
C ASP A 450 -9.46 -10.03 -14.56
N SER A 451 -9.98 -10.53 -13.43
CA SER A 451 -10.71 -9.76 -12.41
C SER A 451 -10.66 -10.41 -11.01
N MET A 452 -11.40 -9.86 -10.04
CA MET A 452 -11.70 -10.56 -8.78
C MET A 452 -12.69 -11.71 -9.01
N ILE A 453 -12.52 -12.79 -8.25
CA ILE A 453 -13.42 -13.94 -8.16
C ILE A 453 -13.77 -14.25 -6.70
N LEU A 454 -14.98 -14.74 -6.47
CA LEU A 454 -15.37 -15.37 -5.21
C LEU A 454 -14.79 -16.79 -5.22
N ALA A 455 -13.65 -16.97 -4.57
CA ALA A 455 -12.89 -18.22 -4.62
C ALA A 455 -13.42 -19.29 -3.65
N LEU A 456 -14.08 -18.86 -2.57
CA LEU A 456 -14.64 -19.75 -1.56
C LEU A 456 -15.86 -19.10 -0.92
N LEU A 457 -16.88 -19.91 -0.65
CA LEU A 457 -18.00 -19.53 0.21
C LEU A 457 -18.45 -20.77 0.98
N HIS A 458 -18.13 -20.82 2.27
CA HIS A 458 -18.48 -21.91 3.17
C HIS A 458 -19.50 -21.46 4.21
N ARG A 459 -20.42 -22.36 4.52
CA ARG A 459 -21.31 -22.24 5.68
C ARG A 459 -21.17 -23.51 6.52
N ASN A 460 -20.75 -23.37 7.79
CA ASN A 460 -20.43 -24.48 8.68
C ASN A 460 -19.45 -25.50 8.07
N ARG A 461 -18.38 -25.02 7.41
CA ARG A 461 -17.40 -25.84 6.67
C ARG A 461 -17.95 -26.64 5.48
N THR A 462 -19.20 -26.39 5.07
CA THR A 462 -19.77 -26.93 3.83
C THR A 462 -19.60 -25.90 2.73
N ASP A 463 -19.02 -26.28 1.60
CA ASP A 463 -18.94 -25.43 0.42
C ASP A 463 -20.33 -25.21 -0.19
N ILE A 464 -20.73 -23.95 -0.25
CA ILE A 464 -22.00 -23.51 -0.83
C ILE A 464 -21.80 -22.64 -2.07
N LEU A 465 -20.55 -22.45 -2.52
CA LEU A 465 -20.25 -21.70 -3.75
C LEU A 465 -20.87 -22.38 -4.97
N SER A 466 -20.72 -23.71 -5.07
CA SER A 466 -21.36 -24.53 -6.10
C SER A 466 -22.89 -24.41 -6.10
N SER A 467 -23.49 -24.23 -4.92
CA SER A 467 -24.93 -24.02 -4.81
C SER A 467 -25.39 -22.69 -5.41
N LEU A 468 -24.57 -21.64 -5.40
CA LEU A 468 -24.88 -20.37 -6.10
C LEU A 468 -24.94 -20.57 -7.61
N THR A 469 -23.98 -21.31 -8.17
CA THR A 469 -23.98 -21.70 -9.59
C THR A 469 -25.23 -22.49 -9.96
N ASP A 470 -25.63 -23.45 -9.11
CA ASP A 470 -26.84 -24.24 -9.31
C ASP A 470 -28.11 -23.38 -9.24
N ILE A 471 -28.20 -22.45 -8.28
CA ILE A 471 -29.33 -21.52 -8.15
C ILE A 471 -29.46 -20.66 -9.40
N TRP A 472 -28.38 -20.07 -9.90
CA TRP A 472 -28.42 -19.32 -11.16
C TRP A 472 -28.75 -20.21 -12.37
N GLY A 473 -28.22 -21.42 -12.43
CA GLY A 473 -28.58 -22.39 -13.48
C GLY A 473 -30.07 -22.74 -13.46
N LEU A 474 -30.67 -22.93 -12.28
CA LEU A 474 -32.10 -23.26 -12.14
C LEU A 474 -33.02 -22.06 -12.41
N THR A 475 -32.57 -20.85 -12.09
CA THR A 475 -33.41 -19.64 -12.19
C THR A 475 -33.25 -18.92 -13.53
N LEU A 476 -32.04 -18.91 -14.09
CA LEU A 476 -31.66 -18.16 -15.29
C LEU A 476 -31.18 -19.04 -16.44
N GLY A 477 -31.04 -20.37 -16.26
CA GLY A 477 -30.45 -21.26 -17.28
C GLY A 477 -31.22 -21.35 -18.59
N ASP A 478 -32.52 -21.03 -18.60
CA ASP A 478 -33.31 -20.91 -19.84
C ASP A 478 -33.07 -19.58 -20.57
N PHE A 479 -32.52 -18.57 -19.87
CA PHE A 479 -32.25 -17.24 -20.41
C PHE A 479 -30.78 -17.01 -20.75
N LEU A 480 -29.87 -17.77 -20.15
CA LEU A 480 -28.43 -17.58 -20.28
C LEU A 480 -27.75 -18.81 -20.87
N PRO A 481 -26.62 -18.63 -21.56
CA PRO A 481 -25.67 -19.71 -21.79
C PRO A 481 -25.29 -20.39 -20.48
N LYS A 482 -24.81 -21.63 -20.59
CA LYS A 482 -24.43 -22.44 -19.43
C LYS A 482 -23.50 -21.65 -18.50
N VAL A 483 -23.92 -21.53 -17.23
CA VAL A 483 -23.13 -20.89 -16.18
C VAL A 483 -21.80 -21.61 -16.02
N GLY A 484 -20.71 -20.86 -16.11
CA GLY A 484 -19.34 -21.30 -15.94
C GLY A 484 -18.97 -21.57 -14.48
N PRO A 485 -17.78 -22.16 -14.24
CA PRO A 485 -17.37 -22.59 -12.91
C PRO A 485 -16.91 -21.44 -11.99
N LYS A 486 -16.73 -20.22 -12.51
CA LYS A 486 -16.26 -19.06 -11.75
C LYS A 486 -17.40 -18.07 -11.51
N ILE A 487 -17.42 -17.50 -10.32
CA ILE A 487 -18.27 -16.35 -9.98
C ILE A 487 -17.31 -15.16 -9.81
N ARG A 488 -17.35 -14.23 -10.74
CA ARG A 488 -16.56 -13.01 -10.73
C ARG A 488 -17.20 -11.97 -9.83
N VAL A 489 -16.41 -11.00 -9.38
CA VAL A 489 -16.88 -9.90 -8.55
C VAL A 489 -16.43 -8.59 -9.18
N PHE A 490 -17.38 -7.72 -9.51
CA PHE A 490 -17.10 -6.43 -10.15
C PHE A 490 -17.55 -5.26 -9.25
N PRO A 491 -16.75 -4.19 -9.15
CA PRO A 491 -17.15 -3.00 -8.41
C PRO A 491 -18.28 -2.26 -9.14
N SER A 492 -19.31 -1.84 -8.40
CA SER A 492 -20.43 -1.05 -8.95
C SER A 492 -20.16 0.46 -9.01
N GLN A 493 -19.05 0.90 -8.40
CA GLN A 493 -18.73 2.30 -8.07
C GLN A 493 -19.67 2.97 -7.04
N LEU A 494 -20.72 2.29 -6.55
CA LEU A 494 -21.54 2.82 -5.46
C LEU A 494 -20.75 2.74 -4.15
N ARG A 495 -20.56 3.89 -3.52
CA ARG A 495 -19.85 4.05 -2.25
C ARG A 495 -20.70 4.88 -1.28
N GLU A 496 -20.73 4.45 -0.02
CA GLU A 496 -21.44 5.12 1.07
C GLU A 496 -20.51 5.23 2.28
N ASN A 497 -20.52 6.38 2.96
CA ASN A 497 -19.88 6.48 4.26
C ASN A 497 -20.68 5.64 5.25
N ALA A 498 -20.00 4.75 5.96
CA ALA A 498 -20.59 3.87 6.95
C ALA A 498 -19.72 3.85 8.22
N THR A 499 -20.23 3.21 9.26
CA THR A 499 -19.48 2.97 10.48
C THR A 499 -19.60 1.52 10.90
N ILE A 500 -18.47 0.86 11.12
CA ILE A 500 -18.40 -0.48 11.73
C ILE A 500 -17.68 -0.34 13.06
N ASP A 501 -18.30 -0.80 14.15
CA ASP A 501 -17.77 -0.73 15.51
C ASP A 501 -17.28 0.67 15.93
N GLY A 502 -17.97 1.71 15.46
CA GLY A 502 -17.66 3.11 15.75
C GLY A 502 -16.48 3.70 14.94
N LYS A 503 -15.87 2.94 14.02
CA LYS A 503 -14.87 3.45 13.08
C LYS A 503 -15.52 3.89 11.77
N PRO A 504 -15.10 5.02 11.18
CA PRO A 504 -15.51 5.37 9.81
C PRO A 504 -14.96 4.33 8.83
N VAL A 505 -15.82 3.86 7.93
CA VAL A 505 -15.47 2.96 6.83
C VAL A 505 -16.21 3.41 5.58
N THR A 506 -15.63 3.16 4.42
CA THR A 506 -16.31 3.26 3.14
C THR A 506 -16.98 1.93 2.82
N LYS A 507 -18.31 1.94 2.73
CA LYS A 507 -19.11 0.81 2.23
C LYS A 507 -19.13 0.85 0.72
N GLU A 508 -18.48 -0.11 0.09
CA GLU A 508 -18.46 -0.31 -1.36
C GLU A 508 -19.45 -1.40 -1.76
N VAL A 509 -20.26 -1.14 -2.79
CA VAL A 509 -21.14 -2.16 -3.38
C VAL A 509 -20.45 -2.80 -4.56
N TRP A 510 -20.43 -4.12 -4.56
CA TRP A 510 -19.89 -4.97 -5.60
C TRP A 510 -20.96 -5.94 -6.09
N HIS A 511 -20.83 -6.43 -7.31
CA HIS A 511 -21.76 -7.38 -7.91
C HIS A 511 -21.07 -8.71 -8.22
N LEU A 512 -21.68 -9.81 -7.78
CA LEU A 512 -21.33 -11.13 -8.26
C LEU A 512 -21.81 -11.28 -9.70
N TRP A 513 -20.99 -11.92 -10.51
CA TRP A 513 -21.30 -12.18 -11.89
C TRP A 513 -20.86 -13.59 -12.27
N PRO A 514 -21.79 -14.48 -12.63
CA PRO A 514 -21.39 -15.78 -13.16
C PRO A 514 -20.60 -15.59 -14.46
N ASP A 515 -19.49 -16.32 -14.61
CA ASP A 515 -18.95 -16.53 -15.95
C ASP A 515 -20.01 -17.24 -16.80
N LEU A 516 -20.15 -16.84 -18.06
CA LEU A 516 -21.04 -17.49 -19.00
C LEU A 516 -20.18 -18.22 -20.04
N ASN A 517 -20.44 -19.51 -20.25
CA ASN A 517 -19.78 -20.24 -21.33
C ASN A 517 -20.25 -19.73 -22.69
N SER A 518 -19.47 -20.00 -23.75
CA SER A 518 -19.79 -19.57 -25.11
C SER A 518 -21.03 -20.29 -25.65
N GLY A 519 -22.09 -19.51 -25.90
CA GLY A 519 -23.21 -19.87 -26.75
C GLY A 519 -24.16 -20.92 -26.19
N PHE A 520 -25.29 -21.08 -26.89
CA PHE A 520 -26.21 -22.21 -26.70
C PHE A 520 -25.72 -23.39 -27.54
N GLU A 521 -25.77 -24.62 -27.03
CA GLU A 521 -25.40 -25.82 -27.80
C GLU A 521 -26.40 -26.04 -28.95
N THR A 522 -26.04 -25.62 -30.17
CA THR A 522 -26.88 -25.75 -31.37
C THR A 522 -26.07 -25.83 -32.66
N ASP A 523 -26.52 -26.67 -33.60
CA ASP A 523 -25.96 -26.75 -34.96
C ASP A 523 -26.59 -25.73 -35.93
N LEU A 524 -27.53 -24.90 -35.44
CA LEU A 524 -28.18 -23.89 -36.26
C LEU A 524 -27.22 -22.73 -36.60
N PRO A 525 -27.31 -22.15 -37.81
CA PRO A 525 -26.44 -21.04 -38.20
C PRO A 525 -26.70 -19.79 -37.36
N GLY A 526 -25.65 -18.98 -37.13
CA GLY A 526 -25.76 -17.70 -36.44
C GLY A 526 -25.55 -17.75 -34.92
N ILE A 527 -25.00 -18.83 -34.38
CA ILE A 527 -24.70 -18.99 -32.94
C ILE A 527 -23.89 -17.81 -32.35
N GLU A 528 -22.93 -17.28 -33.12
CA GLU A 528 -22.09 -16.14 -32.71
C GLU A 528 -22.88 -14.83 -32.54
N ILE A 529 -24.08 -14.69 -33.16
CA ILE A 529 -24.90 -13.48 -33.04
C ILE A 529 -25.40 -13.33 -31.60
N GLU A 530 -25.88 -14.42 -31.01
CA GLU A 530 -26.36 -14.41 -29.63
C GLU A 530 -25.19 -14.30 -28.63
N GLU A 531 -24.00 -14.82 -28.97
CA GLU A 531 -22.80 -14.60 -28.16
C GLU A 531 -22.36 -13.12 -28.11
N MET A 532 -22.66 -12.35 -29.17
CA MET A 532 -22.46 -10.90 -29.19
C MET A 532 -23.59 -10.14 -28.47
N ASN A 533 -24.72 -10.80 -28.21
CA ASN A 533 -25.87 -10.25 -27.49
C ASN A 533 -25.66 -10.43 -25.97
N CYS A 534 -25.12 -9.40 -25.32
CA CYS A 534 -24.77 -9.46 -23.90
C CYS A 534 -25.98 -9.41 -22.94
N VAL A 535 -26.89 -10.39 -22.98
CA VAL A 535 -28.11 -10.46 -22.16
C VAL A 535 -27.83 -10.33 -20.65
N GLY A 536 -26.61 -10.65 -20.22
CA GLY A 536 -26.14 -10.49 -18.84
C GLY A 536 -26.53 -9.15 -18.20
N TRP A 537 -26.42 -8.00 -18.88
CA TRP A 537 -26.77 -6.71 -18.25
C TRP A 537 -28.24 -6.60 -17.80
N SER A 538 -29.14 -7.42 -18.36
CA SER A 538 -30.57 -7.39 -18.05
C SER A 538 -30.97 -8.21 -16.82
N ILE A 539 -30.11 -9.13 -16.36
CA ILE A 539 -30.40 -10.09 -15.29
C ILE A 539 -29.81 -9.72 -13.93
N GLN A 540 -29.09 -8.60 -13.86
CA GLN A 540 -28.60 -8.05 -12.60
C GLN A 540 -29.80 -7.83 -11.66
N ASP A 541 -29.66 -8.16 -10.38
CA ASP A 541 -30.75 -8.06 -9.39
C ASP A 541 -31.96 -9.00 -9.64
N TRP A 542 -31.89 -10.02 -10.51
CA TRP A 542 -33.07 -10.91 -10.74
C TRP A 542 -33.27 -11.97 -9.66
N VAL A 543 -32.18 -12.51 -9.11
CA VAL A 543 -32.26 -13.59 -8.11
C VAL A 543 -32.20 -12.98 -6.72
N HIS A 544 -33.25 -13.18 -5.95
CA HIS A 544 -33.36 -12.65 -4.59
C HIS A 544 -33.42 -13.77 -3.55
N TYR A 545 -32.82 -13.54 -2.38
CA TYR A 545 -32.95 -14.38 -1.21
C TYR A 545 -33.50 -13.55 -0.04
N GLY A 546 -34.75 -13.81 0.37
CA GLY A 546 -35.35 -13.12 1.51
C GLY A 546 -35.57 -11.62 1.33
N GLY A 547 -35.66 -11.14 0.08
CA GLY A 547 -35.85 -9.71 -0.26
C GLY A 547 -34.55 -8.98 -0.60
N GLU A 548 -33.39 -9.62 -0.46
CA GLU A 548 -32.10 -9.06 -0.86
C GLU A 548 -31.61 -9.68 -2.19
N PRO A 549 -30.95 -8.90 -3.07
CA PRO A 549 -30.30 -9.44 -4.26
C PRO A 549 -29.18 -10.41 -3.92
N LEU A 550 -29.21 -11.59 -4.55
CA LEU A 550 -28.18 -12.61 -4.37
C LEU A 550 -26.84 -12.20 -5.03
N ASP A 551 -26.89 -11.33 -6.03
CA ASP A 551 -25.72 -10.82 -6.75
C ASP A 551 -25.08 -9.61 -6.07
N ARG A 552 -25.57 -9.13 -4.92
CA ARG A 552 -25.03 -7.96 -4.22
C ARG A 552 -24.05 -8.35 -3.12
N VAL A 553 -22.85 -7.77 -3.17
CA VAL A 553 -21.80 -7.90 -2.15
C VAL A 553 -21.48 -6.54 -1.57
N LEU A 554 -21.41 -6.45 -0.24
CA LEU A 554 -21.00 -5.25 0.48
C LEU A 554 -19.61 -5.45 1.06
N VAL A 555 -18.67 -4.60 0.64
CA VAL A 555 -17.30 -4.60 1.15
C VAL A 555 -17.10 -3.32 1.96
N TYR A 556 -16.61 -3.44 3.18
CA TYR A 556 -16.34 -2.28 4.04
C TYR A 556 -14.83 -2.07 4.11
N VAL A 557 -14.38 -0.89 3.68
CA VAL A 557 -12.97 -0.52 3.56
C VAL A 557 -12.68 0.60 4.55
N GLY A 558 -11.67 0.44 5.42
CA GLY A 558 -11.24 1.50 6.34
C GLY A 558 -10.55 2.67 5.62
N ASP A 559 -10.46 3.83 6.29
CA ASP A 559 -9.78 5.04 5.75
C ASP A 559 -8.27 4.84 5.55
N ASP A 560 -7.68 3.81 6.18
CA ASP A 560 -6.27 3.48 6.08
C ASP A 560 -6.05 2.57 4.87
N GLY A 561 -5.78 3.17 3.71
CA GLY A 561 -5.42 2.47 2.48
C GLY A 561 -4.14 1.63 2.55
N ASP A 562 -3.44 1.60 3.69
CA ASP A 562 -2.36 0.65 3.96
C ASP A 562 -2.95 -0.65 4.51
N SER A 563 -2.94 -1.70 3.69
CA SER A 563 -3.07 -3.05 4.22
C SER A 563 -1.99 -3.26 5.27
N SER A 564 -2.38 -3.63 6.49
CA SER A 564 -1.45 -4.12 7.51
C SER A 564 -0.49 -5.13 6.88
N PRO A 565 0.84 -4.98 7.03
CA PRO A 565 1.81 -5.94 6.49
C PRO A 565 1.42 -7.39 6.82
N SER A 566 1.31 -8.24 5.79
CA SER A 566 0.95 -9.66 5.96
C SER A 566 2.03 -10.48 6.69
N THR A 567 3.23 -9.90 6.80
CA THR A 567 4.41 -10.46 7.44
C THR A 567 4.83 -9.57 8.61
N THR A 568 5.05 -10.17 9.78
CA THR A 568 5.60 -9.48 10.96
C THR A 568 6.86 -10.18 11.46
N LEU A 569 7.96 -9.44 11.61
CA LEU A 569 9.17 -9.88 12.28
C LEU A 569 9.11 -9.55 13.77
N ILE A 570 9.30 -10.56 14.62
CA ILE A 570 9.39 -10.39 16.08
C ILE A 570 10.84 -10.48 16.52
N LEU A 571 11.34 -9.45 17.19
CA LEU A 571 12.69 -9.38 17.74
C LEU A 571 12.68 -9.13 19.25
N ASP A 572 13.08 -10.14 20.03
CA ASP A 572 13.53 -9.96 21.41
C ASP A 572 15.04 -9.67 21.41
N ASN A 573 15.43 -8.39 21.43
CA ASN A 573 16.83 -7.98 21.31
C ASN A 573 17.55 -7.99 22.67
N GLY A 574 17.82 -9.19 23.18
CA GLY A 574 18.51 -9.38 24.45
C GLY A 574 20.01 -9.13 24.39
N ALA A 575 20.59 -8.76 25.54
CA ALA A 575 22.02 -8.44 25.67
C ALA A 575 22.97 -9.64 25.50
N SER A 576 22.48 -10.86 25.82
CA SER A 576 23.25 -12.09 25.61
C SER A 576 22.91 -12.73 24.26
N THR A 577 21.60 -12.86 24.00
CA THR A 577 21.03 -13.50 22.82
C THR A 577 19.84 -12.70 22.30
N ILE A 578 19.70 -12.63 20.98
CA ILE A 578 18.54 -12.15 20.23
C ILE A 578 17.63 -13.35 19.96
N LYS A 579 16.30 -13.18 20.06
CA LYS A 579 15.34 -14.18 19.56
C LYS A 579 14.56 -13.56 18.43
N ALA A 580 14.59 -14.21 17.27
CA ALA A 580 14.01 -13.70 16.04
C ALA A 580 13.11 -14.75 15.40
N GLY A 581 12.04 -14.30 14.75
CA GLY A 581 11.23 -15.14 13.89
C GLY A 581 10.14 -14.36 13.16
N LEU A 582 9.76 -14.86 11.99
CA LEU A 582 8.74 -14.28 11.12
C LEU A 582 7.37 -14.92 11.38
N ILE A 583 6.34 -14.10 11.32
CA ILE A 583 4.93 -14.50 11.39
C ILE A 583 4.30 -14.12 10.05
N HIS A 584 3.76 -15.11 9.35
CA HIS A 584 3.01 -14.92 8.11
C HIS A 584 1.54 -15.26 8.35
N SER A 585 0.62 -14.36 7.98
CA SER A 585 -0.83 -14.63 8.01
C SER A 585 -1.32 -15.20 9.36
N SER A 586 -0.85 -14.62 10.48
CA SER A 586 -1.15 -15.05 11.86
C SER A 586 -0.68 -16.46 12.27
N THR A 587 0.19 -17.10 11.47
CA THR A 587 0.79 -18.40 11.83
C THR A 587 2.07 -18.16 12.65
N ILE A 588 2.05 -18.56 13.91
CA ILE A 588 3.20 -18.43 14.81
C ILE A 588 4.13 -19.64 14.62
N PRO A 589 5.45 -19.43 14.42
CA PRO A 589 6.43 -20.51 14.36
C PRO A 589 6.43 -21.40 15.60
N SER A 590 6.81 -22.67 15.44
CA SER A 590 6.94 -23.58 16.59
C SER A 590 8.04 -23.16 17.57
N GLU A 591 9.14 -22.58 17.07
CA GLU A 591 10.26 -22.09 17.90
C GLU A 591 10.96 -20.89 17.24
N PRO A 592 11.40 -19.88 18.01
CA PRO A 592 12.22 -18.79 17.49
C PRO A 592 13.69 -19.18 17.34
N ARG A 593 14.41 -18.48 16.46
CA ARG A 593 15.87 -18.59 16.34
C ARG A 593 16.54 -17.86 17.50
N ILE A 594 17.39 -18.56 18.26
CA ILE A 594 18.21 -17.97 19.33
C ILE A 594 19.60 -17.65 18.79
N ILE A 595 19.96 -16.37 18.77
CA ILE A 595 21.14 -15.84 18.08
C ILE A 595 22.06 -15.17 19.12
N PRO A 596 23.35 -15.53 19.25
CA PRO A 596 24.27 -14.85 20.14
C PRO A 596 24.44 -13.37 19.80
N ASN A 597 24.15 -12.45 20.73
CA ASN A 597 24.31 -11.00 20.52
C ASN A 597 25.75 -10.56 20.86
N VAL A 598 26.71 -11.01 20.03
CA VAL A 598 28.15 -10.80 20.27
C VAL A 598 28.96 -10.84 18.99
N ILE A 599 30.03 -10.03 18.95
CA ILE A 599 31.14 -10.15 18.02
C ILE A 599 32.35 -10.61 18.84
N ALA A 600 32.89 -11.78 18.52
CA ALA A 600 34.02 -12.37 19.21
C ALA A 600 35.28 -12.36 18.33
N ARG A 601 36.44 -12.27 18.97
CA ARG A 601 37.74 -12.33 18.30
C ARG A 601 38.64 -13.31 19.03
N ASP A 602 39.15 -14.29 18.31
CA ASP A 602 40.08 -15.28 18.86
C ASP A 602 41.52 -14.75 18.88
N ARG A 603 42.43 -15.54 19.49
CA ARG A 603 43.87 -15.25 19.56
C ARG A 603 44.53 -15.10 18.19
N THR A 604 44.01 -15.77 17.15
CA THR A 604 44.50 -15.68 15.77
C THR A 604 43.98 -14.45 15.03
N ARG A 605 43.19 -13.61 15.72
CA ARG A 605 42.52 -12.42 15.20
C ARG A 605 41.38 -12.71 14.23
N LYS A 606 40.89 -13.95 14.19
CA LYS A 606 39.69 -14.28 13.43
C LYS A 606 38.46 -13.76 14.18
N ILE A 607 37.55 -13.15 13.42
CA ILE A 607 36.32 -12.56 13.94
C ILE A 607 35.19 -13.57 13.73
N TYR A 608 34.34 -13.73 14.74
CA TYR A 608 33.11 -14.52 14.69
C TYR A 608 31.95 -13.59 15.03
N VAL A 609 30.95 -13.54 14.16
CA VAL A 609 29.73 -12.76 14.38
C VAL A 609 28.60 -13.72 14.73
N ALA A 610 27.94 -13.47 15.87
CA ALA A 610 26.73 -14.17 16.29
C ALA A 610 26.80 -15.71 16.20
N SER A 611 26.05 -16.35 15.29
CA SER A 611 25.98 -17.82 15.18
C SER A 611 27.31 -18.45 14.74
N GLU A 612 28.20 -17.67 14.11
CA GLU A 612 29.53 -18.15 13.74
C GLU A 612 30.37 -18.58 14.95
N LEU A 613 30.03 -18.11 16.15
CA LEU A 613 30.70 -18.50 17.38
C LEU A 613 30.64 -20.02 17.61
N GLU A 614 29.61 -20.72 17.12
CA GLU A 614 29.49 -22.18 17.19
C GLU A 614 30.59 -22.90 16.39
N LYS A 615 31.16 -22.24 15.39
CA LYS A 615 32.28 -22.78 14.59
C LYS A 615 33.61 -22.68 15.35
N CYS A 616 33.66 -21.92 16.45
CA CYS A 616 34.84 -21.81 17.26
C CYS A 616 35.02 -23.07 18.13
N ARG A 617 36.24 -23.60 18.13
CA ARG A 617 36.61 -24.78 18.92
C ARG A 617 37.48 -24.47 20.13
N ASP A 618 38.07 -23.28 20.19
CA ASP A 618 39.01 -22.86 21.24
C ASP A 618 38.55 -21.52 21.79
N PHE A 619 38.00 -21.54 23.01
CA PHE A 619 37.47 -20.35 23.68
C PHE A 619 38.50 -19.69 24.61
N GLY A 620 39.74 -20.19 24.63
CA GLY A 620 40.83 -19.62 25.41
C GLY A 620 41.20 -18.22 24.96
N GLU A 621 41.29 -17.28 25.91
CA GLU A 621 41.65 -15.86 25.67
C GLU A 621 40.78 -15.13 24.62
N MET A 622 39.54 -15.58 24.41
CA MET A 622 38.63 -14.97 23.44
C MET A 622 38.17 -13.57 23.90
N GLN A 623 38.23 -12.59 23.00
CA GLN A 623 37.72 -11.25 23.25
C GLN A 623 36.28 -11.11 22.78
N PHE A 624 35.36 -10.77 23.68
CA PHE A 624 33.95 -10.57 23.38
C PHE A 624 33.58 -9.08 23.37
N ARG A 625 33.01 -8.61 22.27
CA ARG A 625 32.43 -7.26 22.14
C ARG A 625 30.93 -7.38 21.93
N ARG A 626 30.14 -6.74 22.78
CA ARG A 626 28.68 -6.74 22.68
C ARG A 626 28.18 -5.33 22.37
N PRO A 627 27.12 -5.18 21.55
CA PRO A 627 26.53 -3.87 21.24
C PRO A 627 25.70 -3.29 22.40
N VAL A 628 25.36 -4.14 23.38
CA VAL A 628 24.49 -3.80 24.51
C VAL A 628 25.28 -3.54 25.80
N GLU A 629 25.03 -2.39 26.42
CA GLU A 629 25.54 -2.02 27.75
C GLU A 629 24.39 -1.75 28.72
N LYS A 630 24.46 -2.37 29.91
CA LYS A 630 23.41 -2.27 30.94
C LYS A 630 21.99 -2.57 30.44
N GLY A 631 21.86 -3.33 29.34
CA GLY A 631 20.58 -3.67 28.71
C GLY A 631 20.20 -2.80 27.52
N PHE A 632 20.86 -1.66 27.29
CA PHE A 632 20.56 -0.76 26.19
C PHE A 632 21.57 -0.91 25.04
N ILE A 633 21.10 -0.80 23.80
CA ILE A 633 21.96 -0.78 22.62
C ILE A 633 22.69 0.55 22.58
N VAL A 634 24.01 0.52 22.72
CA VAL A 634 24.86 1.73 22.70
C VAL A 634 25.77 1.79 21.48
N ASN A 635 26.00 0.64 20.82
CA ASN A 635 26.80 0.55 19.61
C ASN A 635 25.98 -0.05 18.48
N TRP A 636 25.35 0.82 17.69
CA TRP A 636 24.53 0.42 16.55
C TRP A 636 25.34 -0.15 15.38
N GLU A 637 26.60 0.24 15.20
CA GLU A 637 27.46 -0.34 14.14
C GLU A 637 27.64 -1.85 14.36
N ALA A 638 27.94 -2.25 15.60
CA ALA A 638 28.07 -3.67 15.96
C ALA A 638 26.71 -4.40 15.96
N GLN A 639 25.61 -3.72 16.31
CA GLN A 639 24.27 -4.30 16.29
C GLN A 639 23.80 -4.54 14.84
N LYS A 640 24.04 -3.58 13.95
CA LYS A 640 23.72 -3.63 12.52
C LYS A 640 24.43 -4.80 11.86
N GLU A 641 25.73 -4.97 12.11
CA GLU A 641 26.51 -6.11 11.59
C GLU A 641 25.92 -7.48 12.00
N ILE A 642 25.39 -7.59 13.22
CA ILE A 642 24.74 -8.82 13.69
C ILE A 642 23.38 -9.01 13.00
N TRP A 643 22.58 -7.94 12.88
CA TRP A 643 21.27 -7.99 12.24
C TRP A 643 21.36 -8.31 10.74
N ASP A 644 22.25 -7.64 10.02
CA ASP A 644 22.47 -7.84 8.57
C ASP A 644 22.76 -9.32 8.29
N ARG A 645 23.73 -9.92 8.99
CA ARG A 645 24.13 -11.31 8.75
C ARG A 645 23.14 -12.38 9.19
N GLU A 646 22.43 -12.15 10.30
CA GLU A 646 21.63 -13.21 10.92
C GLU A 646 20.15 -13.12 10.58
N ILE A 647 19.65 -11.91 10.36
CA ILE A 647 18.24 -11.62 10.09
C ILE A 647 18.07 -11.38 8.59
N PHE A 648 18.74 -10.37 8.01
CA PHE A 648 18.43 -9.92 6.65
C PHE A 648 19.10 -10.71 5.52
N GLU A 649 20.31 -11.24 5.72
CA GLU A 649 20.99 -12.10 4.72
C GLU A 649 20.44 -13.53 4.68
N ARG A 650 19.72 -13.96 5.72
CA ARG A 650 19.27 -15.36 5.89
C ARG A 650 17.77 -15.58 5.71
N GLU A 651 16.96 -14.55 5.86
CA GLU A 651 15.51 -14.64 5.72
C GLU A 651 15.06 -14.05 4.38
N GLU A 652 14.17 -14.74 3.66
CA GLU A 652 13.60 -14.26 2.39
C GLU A 652 12.39 -13.35 2.66
N PHE A 653 12.61 -12.13 3.18
CA PHE A 653 11.56 -11.11 3.26
C PHE A 653 12.09 -9.71 2.99
N ASP A 654 11.27 -8.84 2.40
CA ASP A 654 11.58 -7.42 2.25
C ASP A 654 11.04 -6.65 3.48
N PRO A 655 11.90 -5.95 4.25
CA PRO A 655 11.45 -5.08 5.33
C PRO A 655 10.39 -4.07 4.91
N LYS A 656 10.43 -3.58 3.66
CA LYS A 656 9.47 -2.59 3.12
C LYS A 656 8.04 -3.10 3.06
N ASP A 657 7.84 -4.41 3.11
CA ASP A 657 6.52 -5.05 3.08
C ASP A 657 6.19 -5.71 4.43
N ALA A 658 7.00 -5.47 5.47
CA ALA A 658 6.90 -6.14 6.76
C ALA A 658 6.72 -5.18 7.94
N ARG A 659 6.09 -5.71 9.00
CA ARG A 659 6.05 -5.06 10.32
C ARG A 659 7.21 -5.56 11.18
N LEU A 660 7.80 -4.68 11.99
CA LEU A 660 8.73 -5.05 13.06
C LEU A 660 8.07 -4.87 14.44
N ILE A 661 8.10 -5.90 15.28
CA ILE A 661 7.84 -5.79 16.72
C ILE A 661 9.14 -6.02 17.47
N LEU A 662 9.60 -4.99 18.19
CA LEU A 662 10.87 -4.98 18.89
C LEU A 662 10.66 -4.89 20.41
N ALA A 663 11.23 -5.85 21.15
CA ALA A 663 11.28 -5.80 22.61
C ALA A 663 12.46 -4.93 23.08
N GLU A 664 12.19 -4.02 24.02
CA GLU A 664 13.20 -3.23 24.70
C GLU A 664 13.11 -3.36 26.24
N PRO A 665 14.19 -3.08 26.98
CA PRO A 665 14.11 -2.94 28.44
C PRO A 665 13.32 -1.69 28.86
N PRO A 666 12.72 -1.67 30.07
CA PRO A 666 12.04 -0.49 30.59
C PRO A 666 13.00 0.68 30.82
N ASN A 667 12.45 1.91 30.79
CA ASN A 667 13.16 3.17 31.04
C ASN A 667 14.35 3.42 30.09
N GLY A 668 14.16 3.14 28.79
CA GLY A 668 15.11 3.51 27.73
C GLY A 668 15.36 5.01 27.66
N LEU A 669 16.61 5.40 27.39
CA LEU A 669 16.95 6.79 27.16
C LEU A 669 16.33 7.24 25.81
N PRO A 670 15.62 8.38 25.76
CA PRO A 670 14.96 8.83 24.53
C PRO A 670 15.90 8.95 23.33
N ILE A 671 17.16 9.32 23.56
CA ILE A 671 18.17 9.40 22.48
C ILE A 671 18.53 8.04 21.89
N LEU A 672 18.61 6.99 22.71
CA LEU A 672 18.91 5.64 22.23
C LEU A 672 17.71 5.04 21.50
N GLN A 673 16.51 5.38 21.97
CA GLN A 673 15.25 5.03 21.32
C GLN A 673 15.11 5.71 19.96
N ALA A 674 15.37 7.01 19.86
CA ALA A 674 15.37 7.73 18.59
C ALA A 674 16.38 7.15 17.58
N ASN A 675 17.59 6.78 18.04
CA ASN A 675 18.56 6.11 17.18
C ASN A 675 18.06 4.74 16.69
N CYS A 676 17.34 3.99 17.54
CA CYS A 676 16.71 2.73 17.15
C CYS A 676 15.65 2.95 16.08
N ASP A 677 14.77 3.92 16.32
CA ASP A 677 13.64 4.23 15.45
C ASP A 677 14.16 4.72 14.08
N GLN A 678 15.24 5.51 14.07
CA GLN A 678 15.94 5.94 12.86
C GLN A 678 16.50 4.76 12.06
N ILE A 679 17.23 3.84 12.71
CA ILE A 679 17.79 2.66 12.05
C ILE A 679 16.68 1.79 11.42
N VAL A 680 15.54 1.63 12.11
CA VAL A 680 14.42 0.83 11.63
C VAL A 680 13.75 1.45 10.39
N PHE A 681 13.43 2.75 10.42
CA PHE A 681 12.68 3.39 9.32
C PHE A 681 13.57 3.91 8.19
N GLU A 682 14.69 4.57 8.49
CA GLU A 682 15.54 5.20 7.47
C GLU A 682 16.48 4.20 6.82
N GLU A 683 17.03 3.29 7.64
CA GLU A 683 18.08 2.38 7.17
C GLU A 683 17.51 1.08 6.62
N TYR A 684 16.60 0.43 7.37
CA TYR A 684 15.98 -0.82 6.95
C TYR A 684 14.65 -0.62 6.22
N GLY A 685 13.96 0.51 6.39
CA GLY A 685 12.79 0.85 5.58
C GLY A 685 11.51 0.08 5.91
N PHE A 686 11.34 -0.38 7.15
CA PHE A 686 10.15 -1.16 7.54
C PHE A 686 8.82 -0.43 7.26
N ALA A 687 7.80 -1.13 6.75
CA ALA A 687 6.46 -0.57 6.52
C ALA A 687 5.79 -0.09 7.80
N SER A 688 5.92 -0.90 8.86
CA SER A 688 5.26 -0.68 10.15
C SER A 688 6.18 -1.12 11.29
N TYR A 689 6.13 -0.44 12.43
CA TYR A 689 7.04 -0.68 13.54
C TYR A 689 6.35 -0.45 14.89
N TYR A 690 6.56 -1.38 15.81
CA TYR A 690 6.20 -1.23 17.22
C TYR A 690 7.36 -1.59 18.13
N ARG A 691 7.72 -0.69 19.05
CA ARG A 691 8.69 -0.94 20.12
C ARG A 691 7.99 -0.94 21.46
N GLY A 692 8.10 -2.03 22.19
CA GLY A 692 7.43 -2.23 23.48
C GLY A 692 8.36 -2.80 24.55
N ILE A 693 8.00 -2.62 25.82
CA ILE A 693 8.77 -3.16 26.94
C ILE A 693 8.63 -4.68 26.92
N GLY A 694 9.74 -5.42 26.73
CA GLY A 694 9.72 -6.87 26.55
C GLY A 694 8.98 -7.63 27.65
N SER A 695 9.14 -7.21 28.91
CA SER A 695 8.42 -7.83 30.03
C SER A 695 6.90 -7.79 29.87
N THR A 696 6.33 -6.77 29.21
CA THR A 696 4.88 -6.63 29.00
C THR A 696 4.33 -7.62 27.98
N PHE A 697 5.15 -8.08 27.03
CA PHE A 697 4.74 -9.07 26.03
C PHE A 697 4.33 -10.38 26.69
N ASN A 698 4.93 -10.74 27.82
CA ASN A 698 4.57 -11.93 28.59
C ASN A 698 3.10 -11.95 29.06
N ALA A 699 2.42 -10.81 29.13
CA ALA A 699 1.00 -10.74 29.45
C ALA A 699 0.11 -11.28 28.32
N TYR A 700 0.59 -11.32 27.07
CA TYR A 700 -0.11 -11.86 25.91
C TYR A 700 0.15 -13.37 25.70
N HIS A 701 0.81 -14.02 26.66
CA HIS A 701 0.97 -15.46 26.70
C HIS A 701 0.02 -16.08 27.74
N ASP A 702 -0.26 -17.37 27.64
CA ASP A 702 -1.16 -18.05 28.57
C ASP A 702 -0.56 -18.16 29.98
N VAL A 703 -0.87 -17.17 30.81
CA VAL A 703 -0.44 -17.09 32.21
C VAL A 703 -1.07 -18.19 33.06
N GLN A 704 -2.32 -18.58 32.78
CA GLN A 704 -3.07 -19.49 33.65
C GLN A 704 -2.56 -20.93 33.53
N ASN A 705 -2.13 -21.35 32.34
CA ASN A 705 -1.53 -22.67 32.15
C ASN A 705 -0.20 -22.86 32.89
N ILE A 706 0.56 -21.79 33.12
CA ILE A 706 1.81 -21.85 33.92
C ILE A 706 1.51 -22.27 35.37
N PHE A 707 0.34 -21.93 35.86
CA PHE A 707 -0.11 -22.09 37.23
C PHE A 707 -0.95 -23.36 37.46
N ARG A 708 -1.28 -24.15 36.41
CA ARG A 708 -2.09 -25.38 36.47
C ARG A 708 -1.23 -26.65 36.31
N THR A 709 -1.73 -27.78 36.82
CA THR A 709 -1.11 -29.10 36.64
C THR A 709 -2.22 -30.14 36.41
N PRO A 710 -2.19 -30.96 35.34
CA PRO A 710 -1.14 -31.08 34.32
C PRO A 710 -1.09 -29.88 33.36
N GLN A 711 0.10 -29.60 32.83
CA GLN A 711 0.30 -28.56 31.82
C GLN A 711 -0.30 -29.05 30.49
N GLU A 712 -1.39 -28.43 30.05
CA GLU A 712 -1.97 -28.63 28.72
C GLU A 712 -1.16 -27.84 27.67
N THR A 713 -1.37 -28.14 26.39
CA THR A 713 -0.75 -27.39 25.28
C THR A 713 -1.06 -25.89 25.38
N PRO A 714 -0.09 -24.99 25.11
CA PRO A 714 -0.29 -23.55 25.20
C PRO A 714 -1.47 -23.11 24.31
N THR A 715 -2.48 -22.50 24.90
CA THR A 715 -3.59 -21.85 24.17
C THR A 715 -3.19 -20.42 23.81
N VAL A 716 -3.54 -19.97 22.60
CA VAL A 716 -3.36 -18.57 22.18
C VAL A 716 -4.33 -17.70 22.98
N ALA A 717 -3.80 -16.81 23.82
CA ALA A 717 -4.63 -15.89 24.59
C ALA A 717 -5.01 -14.70 23.70
N ASN A 718 -6.30 -14.59 23.36
CA ASN A 718 -6.83 -13.45 22.58
C ASN A 718 -6.86 -12.14 23.39
N THR A 719 -6.63 -12.20 24.71
CA THR A 719 -6.64 -11.04 25.61
C THR A 719 -5.44 -11.13 26.56
N PRO A 720 -4.77 -10.00 26.87
CA PRO A 720 -3.70 -10.02 27.85
C PRO A 720 -4.21 -10.39 29.24
N ALA A 721 -3.34 -10.97 30.06
CA ALA A 721 -3.64 -11.23 31.47
C ALA A 721 -4.07 -9.94 32.18
N GLU A 722 -5.16 -10.02 32.97
CA GLU A 722 -5.74 -8.85 33.64
C GLU A 722 -4.77 -8.19 34.62
N ALA A 723 -4.07 -8.97 35.44
CA ALA A 723 -3.07 -8.49 36.38
C ALA A 723 -1.98 -9.56 36.56
N VAL A 724 -0.73 -9.19 36.28
CA VAL A 724 0.43 -10.08 36.38
C VAL A 724 1.67 -9.30 36.80
N MET A 725 2.50 -9.90 37.66
CA MET A 725 3.81 -9.35 38.01
C MET A 725 4.89 -10.15 37.29
N ILE A 726 5.59 -9.51 36.35
CA ILE A 726 6.66 -10.13 35.57
C ILE A 726 8.00 -9.81 36.20
N ILE A 727 8.77 -10.83 36.56
CA ILE A 727 10.15 -10.70 37.01
C ILE A 727 11.07 -11.26 35.91
N ASP A 728 11.73 -10.39 35.16
CA ASP A 728 12.66 -10.79 34.11
C ASP A 728 14.10 -10.72 34.65
N SER A 729 14.69 -11.89 34.93
CA SER A 729 16.08 -12.01 35.38
C SER A 729 16.99 -12.44 34.24
N GLY A 730 17.45 -11.46 33.48
CA GLY A 730 18.25 -11.63 32.27
C GLY A 730 19.76 -11.54 32.48
N TYR A 731 20.47 -11.41 31.35
CA TYR A 731 21.94 -11.34 31.34
C TYR A 731 22.49 -10.02 31.90
N SER A 732 21.86 -8.88 31.60
CA SER A 732 22.42 -7.58 31.99
C SER A 732 21.91 -7.06 33.33
N HIS A 733 20.66 -7.34 33.67
CA HIS A 733 19.95 -6.82 34.82
C HIS A 733 18.72 -7.70 35.11
N THR A 734 18.05 -7.43 36.23
CA THR A 734 16.75 -8.03 36.58
C THR A 734 15.70 -6.93 36.73
N THR A 735 14.51 -7.09 36.15
CA THR A 735 13.40 -6.13 36.26
C THR A 735 12.18 -6.75 36.93
N ILE A 736 11.42 -5.92 37.63
CA ILE A 736 10.10 -6.24 38.17
C ILE A 736 9.12 -5.29 37.49
N THR A 737 8.21 -5.86 36.70
CA THR A 737 7.25 -5.13 35.88
C THR A 737 5.84 -5.58 36.23
N PRO A 738 5.11 -4.83 37.07
CA PRO A 738 3.68 -5.05 37.27
C PRO A 738 2.91 -4.60 36.01
N VAL A 739 2.07 -5.49 35.50
CA VAL A 739 1.29 -5.29 34.27
C VAL A 739 -0.19 -5.45 34.59
N LEU A 740 -1.01 -4.49 34.15
CA LEU A 740 -2.46 -4.47 34.30
C LEU A 740 -3.08 -4.36 32.90
N ARG A 741 -3.86 -5.36 32.47
CA ARG A 741 -4.52 -5.41 31.15
C ARG A 741 -3.55 -5.14 29.99
N GLY A 742 -2.37 -5.76 30.05
CA GLY A 742 -1.30 -5.56 29.06
C GLY A 742 -0.56 -4.22 29.14
N GLN A 743 -0.90 -3.34 30.09
CA GLN A 743 -0.21 -2.06 30.32
C GLN A 743 0.78 -2.13 31.49
N PRO A 744 2.02 -1.67 31.33
CA PRO A 744 2.98 -1.58 32.43
C PRO A 744 2.61 -0.44 33.38
N LEU A 745 2.63 -0.71 34.68
CA LEU A 745 2.48 0.34 35.70
C LEU A 745 3.85 0.99 35.95
N GLN A 746 4.18 1.99 35.11
CA GLN A 746 5.53 2.58 34.99
C GLN A 746 6.14 3.02 36.34
N SER A 747 5.36 3.67 37.22
CA SER A 747 5.84 4.12 38.54
C SER A 747 6.31 2.99 39.45
N ALA A 748 5.78 1.79 39.24
CA ALA A 748 6.05 0.60 40.03
C ALA A 748 7.10 -0.32 39.40
N ILE A 749 7.65 0.02 38.22
CA ILE A 749 8.74 -0.77 37.63
C ILE A 749 10.01 -0.56 38.44
N LYS A 750 10.59 -1.66 38.94
CA LYS A 750 11.84 -1.65 39.69
C LYS A 750 12.91 -2.45 38.95
N ARG A 751 14.17 -2.01 39.07
CA ARG A 751 15.32 -2.61 38.38
C ARG A 751 16.43 -2.90 39.38
N LEU A 752 16.95 -4.13 39.30
CA LEU A 752 18.15 -4.59 39.97
C LEU A 752 19.29 -4.66 38.94
N ASP A 753 20.41 -3.99 39.19
CA ASP A 753 21.56 -3.99 38.26
C ASP A 753 22.40 -5.29 38.33
N VAL A 754 21.88 -6.30 39.01
CA VAL A 754 22.44 -7.66 39.06
C VAL A 754 21.76 -8.51 38.00
N GLY A 755 22.54 -8.97 37.02
CA GLY A 755 22.17 -9.98 36.04
C GLY A 755 23.30 -10.97 35.80
N GLY A 756 23.13 -11.87 34.84
CA GLY A 756 24.09 -12.94 34.54
C GLY A 756 25.53 -12.47 34.30
N LYS A 757 25.75 -11.30 33.70
CA LYS A 757 27.08 -10.70 33.48
C LYS A 757 27.79 -10.37 34.79
N VAL A 758 27.07 -9.78 35.76
CA VAL A 758 27.63 -9.45 37.08
C VAL A 758 27.98 -10.73 37.83
N LEU A 759 27.11 -11.74 37.76
CA LEU A 759 27.34 -13.05 38.37
C LEU A 759 28.59 -13.73 37.79
N THR A 760 28.71 -13.78 36.46
CA THR A 760 29.89 -14.34 35.78
C THR A 760 31.16 -13.58 36.16
N ASN A 761 31.14 -12.24 36.12
CA ASN A 761 32.30 -11.42 36.50
C ASN A 761 32.72 -11.61 37.98
N TYR A 762 31.74 -11.74 38.87
CA TYR A 762 32.00 -11.99 40.28
C TYR A 762 32.60 -13.37 40.50
N LEU A 763 32.06 -14.41 39.85
CA LEU A 763 32.64 -15.75 39.86
C LEU A 763 34.06 -15.75 39.29
N THR A 764 34.31 -15.07 38.17
CA THR A 764 35.65 -14.92 37.59
C THR A 764 36.63 -14.35 38.62
N ARG A 765 36.22 -13.28 39.32
CA ARG A 765 37.06 -12.68 40.36
C ARG A 765 37.33 -13.64 41.52
N LEU A 766 36.33 -14.38 41.99
CA LEU A 766 36.50 -15.35 43.08
C LEU A 766 37.44 -16.49 42.68
N ILE A 767 37.26 -17.04 41.48
CA ILE A 767 38.10 -18.11 40.95
C ILE A 767 39.53 -17.62 40.75
N SER A 768 39.74 -16.46 40.13
CA SER A 768 41.07 -15.85 39.92
C SER A 768 41.84 -15.60 41.22
N LEU A 769 41.14 -15.37 42.33
CA LEU A 769 41.78 -15.19 43.65
C LEU A 769 42.12 -16.51 44.35
N ARG A 770 41.37 -17.58 44.08
CA ARG A 770 41.47 -18.86 44.83
C ARG A 770 42.19 -19.97 44.06
N HIS A 771 42.12 -19.95 42.74
CA HIS A 771 42.60 -21.01 41.84
C HIS A 771 43.51 -20.41 40.75
N PHE A 772 43.06 -20.47 39.49
CA PHE A 772 43.76 -19.97 38.31
C PHE A 772 43.20 -18.62 37.90
N ASP A 773 44.03 -17.78 37.27
CA ASP A 773 43.57 -16.51 36.74
C ASP A 773 42.70 -16.71 35.49
N MET A 774 41.37 -16.66 35.66
CA MET A 774 40.38 -16.85 34.60
C MET A 774 39.86 -15.52 34.02
N ARG A 775 40.57 -14.40 34.23
CA ARG A 775 40.11 -13.07 33.77
C ARG A 775 39.95 -12.97 32.26
N ASN A 776 40.71 -13.73 31.49
CA ASN A 776 40.63 -13.76 30.03
C ASN A 776 39.68 -14.85 29.49
N ASP A 777 39.16 -15.73 30.35
CA ASP A 777 38.40 -16.94 29.97
C ASP A 777 36.95 -16.89 30.46
N THR A 778 36.33 -15.73 30.28
CA THR A 778 34.97 -15.43 30.80
C THR A 778 33.88 -16.35 30.24
N TYR A 779 34.06 -16.90 29.05
CA TYR A 779 33.14 -17.88 28.46
C TYR A 779 33.12 -19.19 29.27
N ILE A 780 34.30 -19.71 29.62
CA ILE A 780 34.43 -20.94 30.42
C ILE A 780 33.83 -20.70 31.81
N VAL A 781 34.05 -19.53 32.41
CA VAL A 781 33.45 -19.19 33.71
C VAL A 781 31.93 -19.08 33.63
N ASN A 782 31.37 -18.60 32.51
CA ASN A 782 29.92 -18.61 32.30
C ASN A 782 29.37 -20.04 32.25
N GLU A 783 30.05 -20.95 31.54
CA GLU A 783 29.70 -22.37 31.50
C GLU A 783 29.80 -23.02 32.90
N MET A 784 30.85 -22.72 33.66
CA MET A 784 30.98 -23.16 35.06
C MET A 784 29.80 -22.69 35.91
N LYS A 785 29.39 -21.43 35.77
CA LYS A 785 28.25 -20.87 36.50
C LYS A 785 26.96 -21.61 36.15
N GLU A 786 26.66 -21.79 34.85
CA GLU A 786 25.44 -22.44 34.39
C GLU A 786 25.36 -23.92 34.80
N LEU A 787 26.50 -24.63 34.83
CA LEU A 787 26.53 -26.03 35.22
C LEU A 787 26.56 -26.27 36.74
N SER A 788 27.19 -25.39 37.51
CA SER A 788 27.53 -25.66 38.92
C SER A 788 26.78 -24.83 39.95
N CYS A 789 26.35 -23.61 39.62
CA CYS A 789 25.74 -22.70 40.59
C CYS A 789 24.26 -23.02 40.82
N TYR A 790 23.77 -22.71 42.02
CA TYR A 790 22.36 -22.87 42.42
C TYR A 790 21.99 -21.85 43.50
N VAL A 791 20.70 -21.60 43.71
CA VAL A 791 20.20 -20.73 44.78
C VAL A 791 19.93 -21.57 46.02
N SER A 792 20.61 -21.26 47.13
CA SER A 792 20.43 -22.00 48.37
C SER A 792 19.10 -21.65 49.07
N PRO A 793 18.32 -22.64 49.54
CA PRO A 793 17.11 -22.39 50.35
C PRO A 793 17.41 -21.94 51.79
N ASP A 794 18.62 -22.23 52.28
CA ASP A 794 19.15 -21.79 53.58
C ASP A 794 20.65 -21.46 53.46
N PHE A 795 20.91 -20.21 53.11
CA PHE A 795 22.26 -19.70 52.87
C PHE A 795 23.19 -19.88 54.07
N LYS A 796 22.69 -19.70 55.30
CA LYS A 796 23.52 -19.77 56.52
C LYS A 796 23.98 -21.21 56.77
N ALA A 797 23.08 -22.18 56.62
CA ALA A 797 23.40 -23.59 56.80
C ALA A 797 24.42 -24.09 55.78
N ASP A 798 24.29 -23.71 54.51
CA ASP A 798 25.22 -24.11 53.46
C ASP A 798 26.58 -23.40 53.60
N LEU A 799 26.60 -22.16 54.10
CA LEU A 799 27.83 -21.46 54.46
C LEU A 799 28.60 -22.19 55.56
N GLU A 800 27.92 -22.65 56.62
CA GLU A 800 28.52 -23.43 57.71
C GLU A 800 29.15 -24.75 57.23
N LYS A 801 28.46 -25.50 56.35
CA LYS A 801 28.98 -26.74 55.75
C LYS A 801 30.23 -26.49 54.89
N SER A 802 30.28 -25.34 54.23
CA SER A 802 31.42 -24.93 53.39
C SER A 802 32.59 -24.33 54.17
N TRP A 803 32.43 -24.10 55.49
CA TRP A 803 33.44 -23.45 56.30
C TRP A 803 34.59 -24.39 56.64
N LYS A 804 35.82 -23.95 56.32
CA LYS A 804 37.05 -24.73 56.52
C LYS A 804 37.40 -25.00 57.98
N GLY A 805 36.87 -24.21 58.91
CA GLY A 805 37.25 -24.21 60.32
C GLY A 805 38.48 -23.36 60.62
N THR A 806 38.84 -23.26 61.89
CA THR A 806 39.97 -22.49 62.41
C THR A 806 41.32 -23.13 62.02
N ARG A 807 42.40 -22.35 62.01
CA ARG A 807 43.72 -22.79 61.53
C ARG A 807 44.25 -23.99 62.34
N GLY A 808 44.17 -25.20 61.76
CA GLY A 808 44.69 -26.44 62.36
C GLY A 808 43.66 -27.57 62.41
N GLU A 809 42.36 -27.24 62.44
CA GLU A 809 41.26 -28.20 62.54
C GLU A 809 40.33 -28.04 61.33
N ARG A 810 40.44 -28.96 60.38
CA ARG A 810 39.52 -28.99 59.23
C ARG A 810 38.26 -29.72 59.61
N ARG A 811 37.11 -29.09 59.42
CA ARG A 811 35.80 -29.71 59.68
C ARG A 811 35.56 -30.92 58.78
N PRO A 812 34.91 -32.00 59.27
CA PRO A 812 34.57 -33.17 58.46
C PRO A 812 33.79 -32.83 57.20
N ASP A 813 32.79 -31.94 57.30
CA ASP A 813 31.97 -31.52 56.15
C ASP A 813 32.78 -30.79 55.07
N TYR A 814 33.77 -29.98 55.48
CA TYR A 814 34.68 -29.35 54.52
C TYR A 814 35.55 -30.38 53.78
N LEU A 815 35.98 -31.44 54.48
CA LEU A 815 36.83 -32.50 53.92
C LEU A 815 36.06 -33.46 53.01
N SER A 816 34.82 -33.79 53.34
CA SER A 816 33.92 -34.61 52.50
C SER A 816 33.29 -33.82 51.36
N GLY A 817 33.42 -32.49 51.37
CA GLY A 817 32.77 -31.58 50.43
C GLY A 817 31.33 -31.22 50.82
N GLY A 818 30.77 -31.83 51.88
CA GLY A 818 29.50 -31.42 52.49
C GLY A 818 28.29 -31.51 51.56
N GLY A 819 28.38 -32.30 50.47
CA GLY A 819 27.40 -32.32 49.38
C GLY A 819 27.37 -31.07 48.50
N ILE A 820 28.24 -30.09 48.78
CA ILE A 820 28.30 -28.78 48.13
C ILE A 820 29.50 -28.67 47.20
N ALA A 821 30.65 -29.27 47.51
CA ALA A 821 31.81 -29.18 46.64
C ALA A 821 31.57 -29.99 45.33
N LYS A 822 32.02 -29.45 44.21
CA LYS A 822 32.10 -30.15 42.90
C LYS A 822 33.42 -29.81 42.24
N ASP A 823 33.94 -30.72 41.43
CA ASP A 823 35.13 -30.47 40.63
C ASP A 823 34.73 -30.19 39.18
N TYR A 824 35.21 -29.08 38.63
CA TYR A 824 35.04 -28.73 37.22
C TYR A 824 36.32 -29.05 36.46
N ILE A 825 36.24 -29.97 35.51
CA ILE A 825 37.38 -30.32 34.65
C ILE A 825 37.41 -29.33 33.48
N LEU A 826 38.52 -28.61 33.34
CA LEU A 826 38.69 -27.62 32.27
C LEU A 826 38.73 -28.30 30.90
N PRO A 827 38.20 -27.64 29.84
CA PRO A 827 38.37 -28.13 28.47
C PRO A 827 39.84 -28.05 28.05
N ASP A 828 40.30 -29.03 27.28
CA ASP A 828 41.66 -29.07 26.71
C ASP A 828 41.71 -28.55 25.25
N PHE A 829 40.55 -28.28 24.65
CA PHE A 829 40.35 -27.87 23.25
C PHE A 829 40.99 -28.78 22.19
N HIS A 830 41.40 -29.99 22.58
CA HIS A 830 41.97 -31.02 21.70
C HIS A 830 41.06 -32.24 21.63
N THR A 831 40.64 -32.76 22.79
CA THR A 831 39.73 -33.89 22.94
C THR A 831 38.38 -33.48 23.52
N ARG A 832 38.36 -32.40 24.30
CA ARG A 832 37.22 -31.90 25.04
C ARG A 832 37.10 -30.38 24.87
N PHE A 833 36.06 -29.98 24.13
CA PHE A 833 35.78 -28.58 23.82
C PHE A 833 34.90 -27.85 24.85
N LYS A 834 34.26 -28.59 25.77
CA LYS A 834 33.44 -28.07 26.88
C LYS A 834 33.88 -28.68 28.20
N GLY A 835 33.83 -27.91 29.28
CA GLY A 835 34.16 -28.43 30.61
C GLY A 835 33.13 -29.44 31.10
N THR A 836 33.50 -30.19 32.14
CA THR A 836 32.63 -31.22 32.71
C THR A 836 32.61 -31.10 34.22
N LEU A 837 31.40 -31.03 34.79
CA LEU A 837 31.21 -31.02 36.23
C LEU A 837 31.15 -32.45 36.76
N VAL A 838 31.99 -32.77 37.73
CA VAL A 838 32.02 -34.08 38.40
C VAL A 838 31.86 -33.93 39.91
N ASP A 839 31.47 -35.01 40.58
CA ASP A 839 31.40 -35.06 42.03
C ASP A 839 32.79 -34.80 42.65
N TYR A 840 32.78 -34.10 43.78
CA TYR A 840 34.01 -33.79 44.51
C TYR A 840 34.68 -35.06 45.02
N ASP A 841 35.94 -35.25 44.65
CA ASP A 841 36.75 -36.38 45.08
C ASP A 841 37.87 -35.93 46.04
N PRO A 842 37.76 -36.22 47.35
CA PRO A 842 38.79 -35.88 48.33
C PRO A 842 40.17 -36.48 48.02
N SER A 843 40.23 -37.60 47.29
CA SER A 843 41.47 -38.31 46.96
C SER A 843 42.34 -37.56 45.93
N ARG A 844 41.72 -36.77 45.03
CA ARG A 844 42.39 -35.92 44.03
C ARG A 844 43.22 -34.81 44.66
N HIS A 845 42.90 -34.42 45.89
CA HIS A 845 43.57 -33.32 46.60
C HIS A 845 44.52 -33.80 47.72
N SER A 846 44.77 -35.11 47.82
CA SER A 846 45.72 -35.66 48.80
C SER A 846 47.18 -35.43 48.37
N LYS A 847 48.06 -35.13 49.33
CA LYS A 847 49.50 -34.89 49.07
C LYS A 847 50.21 -36.08 48.37
N SER A 848 49.64 -37.28 48.45
CA SER A 848 50.26 -38.52 47.95
C SER A 848 50.26 -38.67 46.43
N ARG A 849 49.42 -37.92 45.68
CA ARG A 849 49.35 -38.00 44.21
C ARG A 849 50.13 -36.90 43.48
N LYS A 850 50.57 -35.84 44.18
CA LYS A 850 51.45 -34.79 43.61
C LYS A 850 52.81 -35.30 43.11
N LEU A 851 53.18 -36.53 43.47
CA LEU A 851 54.41 -37.20 43.04
C LEU A 851 54.19 -38.28 41.96
N ALA A 852 52.95 -38.57 41.53
CA ALA A 852 52.66 -39.76 40.71
C ALA A 852 51.65 -39.55 39.56
N ALA A 853 51.29 -38.32 39.17
CA ALA A 853 50.28 -38.11 38.13
C ALA A 853 50.89 -37.79 36.76
N GLN A 854 50.80 -38.76 35.85
CA GLN A 854 51.05 -38.67 34.42
C GLN A 854 49.70 -38.63 33.66
N SER A 855 48.73 -37.87 34.17
CA SER A 855 47.43 -37.63 33.51
C SER A 855 47.04 -36.16 33.66
N GLU A 856 47.10 -35.43 32.55
CA GLU A 856 46.95 -33.98 32.36
C GLU A 856 45.47 -33.50 32.39
N GLU A 857 44.71 -33.76 33.47
CA GLU A 857 43.38 -33.15 33.62
C GLU A 857 43.43 -32.04 34.69
N ASP A 858 43.47 -30.78 34.27
CA ASP A 858 43.39 -29.61 35.16
C ASP A 858 41.96 -29.45 35.68
N ALA A 859 41.77 -29.71 36.98
CA ALA A 859 40.49 -29.66 37.67
C ALA A 859 40.41 -28.52 38.70
N LEU A 860 39.24 -27.86 38.77
CA LEU A 860 38.96 -26.72 39.62
C LEU A 860 37.81 -27.03 40.59
N THR A 861 38.09 -27.03 41.89
CA THR A 861 37.06 -27.32 42.91
C THR A 861 36.23 -26.09 43.24
N LEU A 862 34.94 -26.12 42.92
CA LEU A 862 33.97 -25.09 43.28
C LEU A 862 33.26 -25.47 44.59
N ARG A 863 33.22 -24.56 45.56
CA ARG A 863 32.64 -24.78 46.89
C ARG A 863 31.51 -23.79 47.16
N ASN A 864 31.75 -22.79 48.00
CA ASN A 864 30.72 -21.84 48.38
C ASN A 864 30.38 -20.87 47.24
N GLU A 865 31.27 -20.69 46.28
CA GLU A 865 31.03 -19.92 45.06
C GLU A 865 29.76 -20.38 44.31
N ARG A 866 29.42 -21.67 44.41
CA ARG A 866 28.24 -22.26 43.78
C ARG A 866 26.92 -21.61 44.23
N PHE A 867 26.82 -21.19 45.49
CA PHE A 867 25.61 -20.56 46.02
C PHE A 867 25.80 -19.10 46.43
N THR A 868 27.03 -18.66 46.74
CA THR A 868 27.31 -17.24 47.05
C THR A 868 27.26 -16.34 45.82
N VAL A 869 27.49 -16.89 44.62
CA VAL A 869 27.37 -16.10 43.38
C VAL A 869 25.90 -15.79 43.10
N PRO A 870 24.97 -16.76 42.97
CA PRO A 870 23.54 -16.45 42.80
C PRO A 870 22.91 -15.68 43.96
N GLU A 871 23.46 -15.78 45.18
CA GLU A 871 22.97 -14.99 46.33
C GLU A 871 23.00 -13.48 46.06
N LEU A 872 23.85 -12.98 45.16
CA LEU A 872 23.87 -11.56 44.81
C LEU A 872 22.56 -11.03 44.22
N ILE A 873 21.66 -11.90 43.74
CA ILE A 873 20.31 -11.50 43.33
C ILE A 873 19.43 -11.17 44.55
N PHE A 874 19.65 -11.87 45.66
CA PHE A 874 18.88 -11.73 46.90
C PHE A 874 19.55 -10.78 47.91
N ASN A 875 20.88 -10.70 47.90
CA ASN A 875 21.69 -9.83 48.78
C ASN A 875 22.84 -9.15 47.99
N PRO A 876 22.55 -8.17 47.11
CA PRO A 876 23.57 -7.50 46.29
C PRO A 876 24.66 -6.76 47.10
N SER A 877 24.30 -6.32 48.31
CA SER A 877 25.18 -5.56 49.19
C SER A 877 26.46 -6.32 49.59
N ASP A 878 26.43 -7.66 49.57
CA ASP A 878 27.59 -8.51 49.87
C ASP A 878 28.73 -8.36 48.84
N ALA A 879 28.41 -7.93 47.61
CA ALA A 879 29.40 -7.58 46.58
C ALA A 879 29.69 -6.06 46.52
N GLY A 880 29.17 -5.28 47.47
CA GLY A 880 29.29 -3.82 47.49
C GLY A 880 28.34 -3.09 46.54
N ILE A 881 27.32 -3.78 46.01
CA ILE A 881 26.28 -3.18 45.18
C ILE A 881 25.20 -2.63 46.13
N ARG A 882 25.06 -1.31 46.19
CA ARG A 882 24.13 -0.61 47.08
C ARG A 882 22.70 -0.61 46.54
N GLN A 883 22.12 -1.79 46.37
CA GLN A 883 20.72 -2.01 45.98
C GLN A 883 20.07 -3.05 46.89
N PRO A 884 18.75 -2.94 47.12
CA PRO A 884 17.98 -3.96 47.83
C PRO A 884 17.92 -5.28 47.03
N GLY A 885 17.63 -6.37 47.73
CA GLY A 885 17.46 -7.69 47.13
C GLY A 885 16.21 -7.81 46.27
N LEU A 886 16.13 -8.87 45.47
CA LEU A 886 14.97 -9.10 44.58
C LEU A 886 13.63 -9.09 45.32
N ALA A 887 13.53 -9.73 46.49
CA ALA A 887 12.29 -9.78 47.27
C ALA A 887 11.90 -8.43 47.89
N ASP A 888 12.89 -7.64 48.33
CA ASP A 888 12.68 -6.27 48.81
C ASP A 888 12.21 -5.36 47.67
N LEU A 889 12.79 -5.51 46.47
CA LEU A 889 12.36 -4.75 45.29
C LEU A 889 10.93 -5.09 44.85
N VAL A 890 10.47 -6.34 45.03
CA VAL A 890 9.07 -6.72 44.81
C VAL A 890 8.16 -5.96 45.79
N GLN A 891 8.55 -5.88 47.06
CA GLN A 891 7.81 -5.11 48.06
C GLN A 891 7.80 -3.60 47.74
N GLU A 892 8.95 -3.02 47.35
CA GLU A 892 9.03 -1.62 46.91
C GLU A 892 8.19 -1.36 45.66
N SER A 893 8.11 -2.30 44.73
CA SER A 893 7.22 -2.22 43.55
C SER A 893 5.74 -2.15 43.97
N LEU A 894 5.33 -3.01 44.91
CA LEU A 894 3.95 -3.03 45.42
C LEU A 894 3.59 -1.75 46.19
N GLN A 895 4.53 -1.17 46.94
CA GLN A 895 4.30 0.06 47.72
C GLN A 895 3.96 1.28 46.85
N GLU A 896 4.34 1.27 45.56
CA GLU A 896 3.95 2.31 44.60
C GLU A 896 2.52 2.13 44.07
N LEU A 897 1.87 1.00 44.38
CA LEU A 897 0.58 0.60 43.82
C LEU A 897 -0.54 0.63 44.87
N PRO A 898 -1.79 0.90 44.45
CA PRO A 898 -2.95 0.77 45.32
C PRO A 898 -3.06 -0.64 45.92
N ILE A 899 -3.34 -0.73 47.22
CA ILE A 899 -3.38 -1.99 47.96
C ILE A 899 -4.36 -3.02 47.36
N GLY A 900 -5.43 -2.57 46.70
CA GLY A 900 -6.39 -3.44 46.03
C GLY A 900 -5.83 -4.24 44.85
N LEU A 901 -4.70 -3.84 44.27
CA LEU A 901 -4.03 -4.58 43.18
C LEU A 901 -3.10 -5.68 43.71
N TRP A 902 -2.69 -5.62 44.98
CA TRP A 902 -1.67 -6.50 45.52
C TRP A 902 -2.06 -7.98 45.47
N PRO A 903 -3.29 -8.39 45.87
CA PRO A 903 -3.66 -9.80 45.84
C PRO A 903 -3.60 -10.40 44.43
N ALA A 904 -4.02 -9.65 43.41
CA ALA A 904 -4.03 -10.11 42.03
C ALA A 904 -2.61 -10.22 41.43
N LEU A 905 -1.73 -9.26 41.73
CA LEU A 905 -0.34 -9.28 41.27
C LEU A 905 0.49 -10.37 41.98
N LEU A 906 0.31 -10.54 43.29
CA LEU A 906 1.01 -11.55 44.09
C LEU A 906 0.55 -12.98 43.77
N ALA A 907 -0.72 -13.16 43.41
CA ALA A 907 -1.23 -14.46 42.97
C ALA A 907 -0.74 -14.87 41.57
N ASN A 908 -0.13 -13.95 40.82
CA ASN A 908 0.31 -14.14 39.44
C ASN A 908 1.74 -13.58 39.23
N ILE A 909 2.73 -14.09 39.98
CA ILE A 909 4.14 -13.74 39.76
C ILE A 909 4.75 -14.74 38.77
N ILE A 910 5.14 -14.24 37.59
CA ILE A 910 5.84 -15.04 36.57
C ILE A 910 7.29 -14.58 36.50
N VAL A 911 8.20 -15.54 36.57
CA VAL A 911 9.63 -15.28 36.47
C VAL A 911 10.16 -15.81 35.13
N VAL A 912 10.74 -14.92 34.33
CA VAL A 912 11.32 -15.21 33.00
C VAL A 912 12.81 -14.81 32.97
N GLY A 913 13.51 -15.18 31.90
CA GLY A 913 14.92 -14.87 31.72
C GLY A 913 15.87 -15.99 32.16
N GLY A 914 17.13 -15.90 31.70
CA GLY A 914 18.10 -17.00 31.80
C GLY A 914 18.57 -17.34 33.22
N ASN A 915 18.58 -16.40 34.17
CA ASN A 915 19.03 -16.69 35.54
C ASN A 915 17.99 -17.54 36.31
N THR A 916 16.78 -17.68 35.80
CA THR A 916 15.72 -18.50 36.42
C THR A 916 15.99 -20.00 36.31
N HIS A 917 17.00 -20.40 35.53
CA HIS A 917 17.47 -21.78 35.45
C HIS A 917 18.25 -22.23 36.69
N PHE A 918 18.67 -21.33 37.58
CA PHE A 918 19.27 -21.77 38.85
C PHE A 918 18.28 -22.57 39.68
N ASP A 919 18.69 -23.77 40.09
CA ASP A 919 17.91 -24.60 41.01
C ASP A 919 17.63 -23.84 42.32
N GLY A 920 16.40 -23.94 42.82
CA GLY A 920 15.99 -23.27 44.05
C GLY A 920 15.55 -21.80 43.90
N PHE A 921 15.70 -21.19 42.72
CA PHE A 921 15.38 -19.77 42.50
C PHE A 921 13.93 -19.43 42.86
N ILE A 922 12.98 -20.18 42.31
CA ILE A 922 11.54 -19.95 42.48
C ILE A 922 11.12 -20.17 43.93
N GLN A 923 11.58 -21.26 44.55
CA GLN A 923 11.25 -21.60 45.94
C GLN A 923 11.80 -20.55 46.91
N ARG A 924 13.05 -20.08 46.68
CA ARG A 924 13.67 -19.05 47.50
C ARG A 924 12.93 -17.72 47.37
N LEU A 925 12.62 -17.28 46.15
CA LEU A 925 11.89 -16.05 45.90
C LEU A 925 10.50 -16.08 46.55
N GLN A 926 9.73 -17.15 46.36
CA GLN A 926 8.40 -17.29 46.97
C GLN A 926 8.48 -17.21 48.50
N LYS A 927 9.42 -17.94 49.12
CA LYS A 927 9.63 -17.94 50.57
C LYS A 927 9.91 -16.54 51.09
N GLU A 928 10.73 -15.77 50.39
CA GLU A 928 11.12 -14.43 50.80
C GLU A 928 10.06 -13.35 50.55
N VAL A 929 9.27 -13.47 49.48
CA VAL A 929 8.16 -12.54 49.21
C VAL A 929 7.03 -12.74 50.22
N VAL A 930 6.69 -13.99 50.55
CA VAL A 930 5.68 -14.30 51.59
C VAL A 930 6.02 -13.65 52.93
N GLN A 931 7.31 -13.55 53.29
CA GLN A 931 7.74 -12.91 54.53
C GLN A 931 7.61 -11.39 54.57
N ARG A 932 7.33 -10.75 53.42
CA ARG A 932 7.35 -9.28 53.24
C ARG A 932 5.99 -8.68 52.92
N VAL A 933 5.00 -9.51 52.62
CA VAL A 933 3.66 -9.09 52.23
C VAL A 933 2.63 -9.50 53.28
N PRO A 934 1.45 -8.85 53.33
CA PRO A 934 0.39 -9.22 54.26
C PRO A 934 -0.07 -10.69 54.15
N ASP A 935 -0.40 -11.31 55.28
CA ASP A 935 -0.79 -12.74 55.38
C ASP A 935 -2.07 -13.10 54.59
N ASP A 936 -2.93 -12.12 54.30
CA ASP A 936 -4.15 -12.27 53.51
C ASP A 936 -3.89 -12.37 52.00
N CYS A 937 -2.69 -12.04 51.53
CA CYS A 937 -2.30 -12.15 50.12
C CYS A 937 -1.72 -13.54 49.80
N ILE A 938 -2.32 -14.24 48.84
CA ILE A 938 -1.79 -15.50 48.33
C ILE A 938 -0.65 -15.21 47.36
N VAL A 939 0.58 -15.63 47.70
CA VAL A 939 1.76 -15.49 46.83
C VAL A 939 1.97 -16.75 46.01
N ARG A 940 1.98 -16.63 44.69
CA ARG A 940 2.30 -17.73 43.77
C ARG A 940 3.38 -17.27 42.80
N VAL A 941 4.54 -17.92 42.86
CA VAL A 941 5.65 -17.68 41.94
C VAL A 941 5.80 -18.88 41.04
N ALA A 942 5.78 -18.66 39.73
CA ALA A 942 5.97 -19.72 38.75
C ALA A 942 6.95 -19.32 37.65
N ARG A 943 7.55 -20.35 37.04
CA ARG A 943 8.43 -20.24 35.88
C ARG A 943 7.79 -21.03 34.73
N PRO A 944 7.70 -20.47 33.52
CA PRO A 944 7.25 -21.23 32.35
C PRO A 944 8.24 -22.36 32.01
N ALA A 945 7.81 -23.28 31.14
CA ALA A 945 8.65 -24.41 30.70
C ALA A 945 9.94 -23.91 30.01
N ASP A 946 9.81 -22.95 29.09
CA ASP A 946 10.93 -22.23 28.50
C ASP A 946 10.88 -20.74 28.89
N PRO A 947 11.62 -20.31 29.93
CA PRO A 947 11.68 -18.91 30.35
C PRO A 947 12.54 -18.01 29.47
N VAL A 948 13.28 -18.56 28.49
CA VAL A 948 14.20 -17.80 27.63
C VAL A 948 13.46 -17.26 26.40
N THR A 949 12.53 -18.02 25.83
CA THR A 949 11.75 -17.65 24.64
C THR A 949 10.36 -17.11 24.96
N HIS A 950 9.89 -17.21 26.21
CA HIS A 950 8.53 -16.81 26.61
C HIS A 950 8.17 -15.36 26.22
N THR A 951 9.08 -14.41 26.40
CA THR A 951 8.88 -13.00 26.00
C THR A 951 8.66 -12.88 24.49
N TRP A 952 9.38 -13.65 23.68
CA TRP A 952 9.26 -13.65 22.23
C TRP A 952 7.89 -14.20 21.81
N PHE A 953 7.43 -15.32 22.40
CA PHE A 953 6.09 -15.85 22.13
C PHE A 953 4.97 -14.89 22.54
N GLY A 954 5.16 -14.14 23.63
CA GLY A 954 4.26 -13.05 23.99
C GLY A 954 4.18 -11.96 22.92
N GLY A 955 5.34 -11.59 22.33
CA GLY A 955 5.39 -10.63 21.21
C GLY A 955 4.75 -11.18 19.94
N ALA A 956 4.90 -12.49 19.68
CA ALA A 956 4.26 -13.18 18.58
C ALA A 956 2.73 -13.20 18.72
N ASN A 957 2.21 -13.48 19.92
CA ASN A 957 0.78 -13.41 20.19
C ASN A 957 0.24 -11.97 20.05
N LEU A 958 1.01 -10.97 20.50
CA LEU A 958 0.67 -9.56 20.32
C LEU A 958 0.60 -9.17 18.84
N ALA A 959 1.46 -9.74 17.99
CA ALA A 959 1.44 -9.50 16.54
C ALA A 959 0.13 -9.95 15.87
N CYS A 960 -0.48 -11.02 16.39
CA CYS A 960 -1.75 -11.55 15.93
C CYS A 960 -2.96 -10.87 16.61
N HIS A 961 -2.75 -9.90 17.49
CA HIS A 961 -3.83 -9.24 18.22
C HIS A 961 -4.55 -8.21 17.34
N THR A 962 -5.88 -8.16 17.42
CA THR A 962 -6.75 -7.32 16.56
C THR A 962 -6.45 -5.83 16.59
N ASN A 963 -5.84 -5.34 17.68
CA ASN A 963 -5.49 -3.94 17.87
C ASN A 963 -4.02 -3.58 17.60
N ILE A 964 -3.21 -4.47 16.99
CA ILE A 964 -1.79 -4.19 16.74
C ILE A 964 -1.57 -2.92 15.89
N GLU A 965 -2.47 -2.62 14.94
CA GLU A 965 -2.39 -1.40 14.11
C GLU A 965 -2.47 -0.11 14.91
N ARG A 966 -3.20 -0.11 16.04
CA ARG A 966 -3.30 1.06 16.91
C ARG A 966 -1.98 1.36 17.61
N LEU A 967 -1.18 0.32 17.86
CA LEU A 967 0.11 0.43 18.55
C LEU A 967 1.26 0.76 17.60
N ALA A 968 1.25 0.19 16.41
CA ALA A 968 2.34 0.32 15.46
C ALA A 968 2.33 1.68 14.76
N VAL A 969 3.51 2.19 14.42
CA VAL A 969 3.71 3.41 13.62
C VAL A 969 4.06 2.99 12.20
N THR A 970 3.42 3.59 11.19
CA THR A 970 3.79 3.37 9.78
C THR A 970 4.99 4.24 9.37
N LYS A 971 5.67 3.85 8.29
CA LYS A 971 6.78 4.67 7.76
C LYS A 971 6.31 6.07 7.37
N ALA A 972 5.13 6.19 6.76
CA ALA A 972 4.55 7.48 6.39
C ALA A 972 4.31 8.38 7.62
N GLU A 973 3.74 7.82 8.71
CA GLU A 973 3.57 8.56 9.97
C GLU A 973 4.92 9.03 10.56
N TYR A 974 5.98 8.22 10.44
CA TYR A 974 7.33 8.59 10.87
C TYR A 974 7.92 9.70 10.00
N GLU A 975 7.79 9.63 8.68
CA GLU A 975 8.31 10.65 7.76
C GLU A 975 7.59 12.00 7.93
N GLU A 976 6.29 11.98 8.23
CA GLU A 976 5.49 13.19 8.45
C GLU A 976 5.76 13.84 9.81
N HIS A 977 5.82 13.05 10.89
CA HIS A 977 5.81 13.59 12.26
C HIS A 977 7.10 13.36 13.06
N GLY A 978 8.02 12.54 12.53
CA GLY A 978 9.32 12.22 13.11
C GLY A 978 9.26 11.40 14.41
N ALA A 979 10.43 11.23 15.04
CA ALA A 979 10.60 10.41 16.25
C ALA A 979 9.74 10.85 17.46
N SER A 980 9.28 12.10 17.49
CA SER A 980 8.41 12.60 18.57
C SER A 980 7.02 11.98 18.56
N TRP A 981 6.52 11.59 17.39
CA TRP A 981 5.26 10.88 17.21
C TRP A 981 5.39 9.43 17.64
N VAL A 982 6.46 8.77 17.20
CA VAL A 982 6.81 7.40 17.59
C VAL A 982 6.84 7.25 19.11
N ALA A 983 7.55 8.14 19.80
CA ALA A 983 7.65 8.13 21.25
C ALA A 983 6.29 8.29 21.95
N ARG A 984 5.38 9.11 21.40
CA ARG A 984 4.03 9.30 21.95
C ARG A 984 3.15 8.07 21.71
N LYS A 985 3.15 7.50 20.51
CA LYS A 985 2.32 6.35 20.14
C LYS A 985 2.72 5.11 20.96
N PHE A 986 4.01 4.83 21.08
CA PHE A 986 4.50 3.70 21.88
C PHE A 986 4.28 3.86 23.38
N ALA A 987 4.14 5.09 23.88
CA ALA A 987 3.81 5.35 25.28
C ALA A 987 2.31 5.20 25.61
N ALA A 988 1.41 5.30 24.62
CA ALA A 988 -0.04 5.29 24.84
C ALA A 988 -0.63 3.89 25.15
N GLY A 989 -0.06 2.84 24.57
CA GLY A 989 -0.52 1.45 24.79
C GLY A 989 -1.95 1.16 24.28
N LEU A 990 -2.47 -0.05 24.59
CA LEU A 990 -3.80 -0.54 24.15
C LEU A 990 -4.97 -0.06 25.05
N GLY A 991 -4.76 0.96 25.87
CA GLY A 991 -5.63 1.31 27.00
C GLY A 991 -6.42 2.62 26.89
N THR A 992 -6.37 3.33 25.75
CA THR A 992 -7.15 4.56 25.52
C THR A 992 -8.14 4.42 24.38
#